data_AF-O59647-F1
#
_entry.id   AF-O59647-F1
#
_cell.length_a   1.000
_cell.length_b   1.000
_cell.length_c   1.000
_cell.angle_alpha   90.00
_cell.angle_beta   90.00
_cell.angle_gamma   90.00
#
_symmetry.space_group_name_H-M   'P 1'
#
loop_
_entity.id
_entity.type
_entity.pdbx_description
1 polymer ?
#
loop_
_entity_poly.entity_id
_entity_poly.type
_entity_poly.pdbx_seq_one_letter_code
_entity_poly.pdbx_strand_id
1 'polypeptide(L)'
;MVKGKILFGDVFSALRCLEDNSISVALTSPPYWRQRDYGFKGQIGREKTPEEYIGRLIVIFRELRAKLKDDGVFFLNIGDKYKNRYGKSHLLQIPYRLAAHMIKDGWKLLDIIIWYKPNHMPSSVKDRFTNTYEPVLVFGKSDENIYTKKHPVLKIPLQQTKWKHTAVFPEKLVSSLLSRCNLKDGDYILDPFAGTGTTGAVVKKMKYQLYPKDLNVILIEKGKKFLDIITERTGIKEIKELKSSEYTWEPVNDKLAFSEDKPLIIIEDTHGETFIAKNSEEFSRIIMGMLSEEFQDFHREDAVYFFGVKNWKLSDLVLPGLLIDHGFILRNMIIIEDGSSWYPVFMLVKDTTRVNYKFYIDRIRKKPKTVLPEKWNQEDFIGLIVNDNLSKKPRKGEVVDIISTYSQDNFPKIVAVSWEDDNISLELCLNPRKDEFIMESLQFTCPHCGTQLIDTYDPLGDNICYNCQKEIYGKNSLPILKESKEIIESLESVENGEYQVGENIKPQYQKRCKESKSKFAGMERMNWGASPGARKTIIGDSFSKMRLYRLDQPTIARYLNIYMKKNDLRIKDITQALPPEYKHTVGHWFRKDFGGSIPLPEDVTLLEEILKLDKEFARILKRSVLKLQTVKHSLKGKNPGDFLELEENKLKEYLTKTYMPPSYYIKK
;
A
#
# COMPACT_ATOMS: atom_id res chain seq x y z
N MET A 1 30.69 -4.06 33.05
CA MET A 1 30.55 -3.16 31.88
C MET A 1 30.69 -3.98 30.59
N VAL A 2 30.06 -3.56 29.49
CA VAL A 2 30.35 -4.15 28.18
C VAL A 2 31.73 -3.65 27.75
N LYS A 3 32.63 -4.55 27.34
CA LYS A 3 33.88 -4.15 26.69
C LYS A 3 33.51 -3.71 25.29
N GLY A 4 33.63 -2.43 25.00
CA GLY A 4 33.25 -1.93 23.69
C GLY A 4 33.80 -0.56 23.42
N LYS A 5 33.80 -0.19 22.14
CA LYS A 5 34.35 1.06 21.63
C LYS A 5 33.37 1.69 20.66
N ILE A 6 33.27 3.02 20.71
CA ILE A 6 32.54 3.80 19.71
C ILE A 6 33.57 4.43 18.78
N LEU A 7 33.52 4.10 17.51
CA LEU A 7 34.31 4.76 16.47
C LEU A 7 33.46 5.90 15.90
N PHE A 8 33.80 7.13 16.26
CA PHE A 8 33.09 8.32 15.82
C PHE A 8 33.70 8.84 14.52
N GLY A 9 33.02 8.64 13.39
CA GLY A 9 33.53 9.04 12.08
C GLY A 9 32.81 8.39 10.91
N ASP A 10 33.38 8.58 9.71
CA ASP A 10 32.88 7.91 8.50
C ASP A 10 33.07 6.39 8.57
N VAL A 11 32.04 5.65 8.14
CA VAL A 11 32.03 4.19 8.22
C VAL A 11 33.23 3.56 7.51
N PHE A 12 33.62 4.09 6.36
CA PHE A 12 34.72 3.52 5.58
C PHE A 12 36.06 3.70 6.32
N SER A 13 36.31 4.89 6.86
CA SER A 13 37.50 5.19 7.66
C SER A 13 37.54 4.40 8.96
N ALA A 14 36.39 4.22 9.60
CA ALA A 14 36.25 3.45 10.82
C ALA A 14 36.54 1.96 10.61
N LEU A 15 36.04 1.36 9.52
CA LEU A 15 36.36 -0.02 9.17
C LEU A 15 37.87 -0.21 8.95
N ARG A 16 38.54 0.72 8.26
CA ARG A 16 40.00 0.66 8.05
C ARG A 16 40.85 0.73 9.33
N CYS A 17 40.30 1.25 10.42
CA CYS A 17 40.97 1.27 11.72
C CYS A 17 40.86 -0.06 12.46
N LEU A 18 40.07 -1.00 11.97
CA LEU A 18 39.92 -2.34 12.53
C LEU A 18 40.93 -3.29 11.90
N GLU A 19 41.41 -4.23 12.71
CA GLU A 19 42.24 -5.34 12.25
C GLU A 19 41.43 -6.26 11.32
N ASP A 20 42.08 -6.78 10.29
CA ASP A 20 41.47 -7.80 9.43
C ASP A 20 41.21 -9.08 10.23
N ASN A 21 40.22 -9.88 9.81
CA ASN A 21 39.89 -11.16 10.43
C ASN A 21 39.61 -11.09 11.95
N SER A 22 39.07 -9.97 12.44
CA SER A 22 38.88 -9.71 13.88
C SER A 22 37.41 -9.74 14.33
N ILE A 23 36.46 -9.53 13.41
CA ILE A 23 35.04 -9.37 13.72
C ILE A 23 34.27 -10.67 13.51
N SER A 24 33.65 -11.21 14.56
CA SER A 24 32.90 -12.47 14.46
C SER A 24 31.52 -12.28 13.82
N VAL A 25 30.80 -11.21 14.21
CA VAL A 25 29.50 -10.88 13.63
C VAL A 25 29.41 -9.39 13.34
N ALA A 26 29.00 -9.05 12.11
CA ALA A 26 28.53 -7.71 11.79
C ALA A 26 26.98 -7.72 11.71
N LEU A 27 26.30 -6.72 12.26
CA LEU A 27 24.85 -6.59 12.18
C LEU A 27 24.47 -5.12 12.06
N THR A 28 23.72 -4.76 11.02
CA THR A 28 23.38 -3.35 10.82
C THR A 28 22.17 -3.11 9.93
N SER A 29 21.74 -1.85 9.91
CA SER A 29 20.83 -1.29 8.90
C SER A 29 21.38 0.04 8.41
N PRO A 30 21.92 0.14 7.18
CA PRO A 30 22.45 1.40 6.67
C PRO A 30 21.31 2.42 6.48
N PRO A 31 21.64 3.71 6.32
CA PRO A 31 20.68 4.71 5.85
C PRO A 31 20.00 4.29 4.53
N TYR A 32 18.70 3.98 4.58
CA TYR A 32 17.98 3.56 3.38
C TYR A 32 17.93 4.67 2.33
N TRP A 33 18.04 4.28 1.05
CA TRP A 33 18.09 5.21 -0.07
C TRP A 33 16.90 6.16 -0.09
N ARG A 34 17.20 7.46 -0.10
CA ARG A 34 16.23 8.57 -0.13
C ARG A 34 15.15 8.49 0.96
N GLN A 35 15.44 7.82 2.08
CA GLN A 35 14.47 7.66 3.17
C GLN A 35 14.55 8.77 4.20
N ARG A 36 15.76 9.19 4.59
CA ARG A 36 15.99 10.24 5.60
C ARG A 36 17.21 11.09 5.26
N ASP A 37 17.16 12.34 5.68
CA ASP A 37 18.30 13.25 5.72
C ASP A 37 18.74 13.40 7.18
N TYR A 38 19.99 13.08 7.47
CA TYR A 38 20.59 13.17 8.80
C TYR A 38 21.37 14.47 9.01
N GLY A 39 21.41 15.36 8.01
CA GLY A 39 21.86 16.75 8.15
C GLY A 39 23.36 16.96 8.01
N PHE A 40 24.09 16.06 7.35
CA PHE A 40 25.53 16.24 7.10
C PHE A 40 25.92 15.88 5.67
N LYS A 41 26.96 16.53 5.15
CA LYS A 41 27.46 16.32 3.77
C LYS A 41 28.06 14.91 3.62
N GLY A 42 27.86 14.31 2.44
CA GLY A 42 28.41 12.99 2.12
C GLY A 42 27.69 11.83 2.81
N GLN A 43 26.50 12.06 3.36
CA GLN A 43 25.66 11.02 3.96
C GLN A 43 25.32 9.91 2.95
N ILE A 44 25.46 8.66 3.36
CA ILE A 44 24.97 7.49 2.62
C ILE A 44 23.44 7.51 2.59
N GLY A 45 22.85 7.05 1.50
CA GLY A 45 21.40 7.07 1.27
C GLY A 45 20.88 8.36 0.65
N ARG A 46 21.77 9.25 0.19
CA ARG A 46 21.43 10.53 -0.49
C ARG A 46 21.89 10.59 -1.95
N GLU A 47 22.43 9.50 -2.47
CA GLU A 47 22.88 9.33 -3.85
C GLU A 47 21.76 9.65 -4.85
N LYS A 48 22.12 10.03 -6.08
CA LYS A 48 21.17 10.46 -7.11
C LYS A 48 20.32 9.30 -7.61
N THR A 49 20.94 8.14 -7.78
CA THR A 49 20.27 6.94 -8.29
C THR A 49 20.42 5.75 -7.32
N PRO A 50 19.55 4.74 -7.40
CA PRO A 50 19.72 3.49 -6.67
C PRO A 50 21.05 2.79 -7.00
N GLU A 51 21.51 2.89 -8.25
CA GLU A 51 22.75 2.25 -8.73
C GLU A 51 23.98 2.86 -8.06
N GLU A 52 24.03 4.19 -7.92
CA GLU A 52 25.07 4.90 -7.16
C GLU A 52 25.07 4.47 -5.68
N TYR A 53 23.89 4.34 -5.07
CA TYR A 53 23.75 3.93 -3.67
C TYR A 53 24.23 2.49 -3.43
N ILE A 54 23.81 1.56 -4.28
CA ILE A 54 24.25 0.16 -4.22
C ILE A 54 25.77 0.08 -4.42
N GLY A 55 26.30 0.77 -5.43
CA GLY A 55 27.74 0.83 -5.71
C GLY A 55 28.55 1.31 -4.52
N ARG A 56 28.07 2.37 -3.85
CA ARG A 56 28.71 2.88 -2.64
C ARG A 56 28.68 1.88 -1.49
N LEU A 57 27.56 1.21 -1.26
CA LEU A 57 27.45 0.19 -0.21
C LEU A 57 28.37 -1.00 -0.48
N ILE A 58 28.55 -1.42 -1.73
CA ILE A 58 29.48 -2.50 -2.09
C ILE A 58 30.90 -2.15 -1.64
N VAL A 59 31.38 -0.93 -1.91
CA VAL A 59 32.73 -0.53 -1.49
C VAL A 59 32.90 -0.58 0.04
N ILE A 60 31.89 -0.11 0.77
CA ILE A 60 31.89 -0.16 2.24
C ILE A 60 31.86 -1.60 2.75
N PHE A 61 31.01 -2.44 2.18
CA PHE A 61 30.89 -3.83 2.62
C PHE A 61 32.05 -4.69 2.15
N ARG A 62 32.75 -4.35 1.07
CA ARG A 62 34.03 -4.98 0.72
C ARG A 62 35.06 -4.79 1.82
N GLU A 63 35.18 -3.56 2.33
CA GLU A 63 36.06 -3.25 3.47
C GLU A 63 35.61 -4.00 4.73
N LEU A 64 34.30 -4.04 5.02
CA LEU A 64 33.74 -4.83 6.13
C LEU A 64 34.10 -6.32 6.01
N ARG A 65 34.04 -6.88 4.80
CA ARG A 65 34.37 -8.29 4.55
C ARG A 65 35.79 -8.62 4.98
N ALA A 66 36.76 -7.73 4.76
CA ALA A 66 38.14 -7.93 5.20
C ALA A 66 38.26 -8.02 6.73
N LYS A 67 37.43 -7.25 7.45
CA LYS A 67 37.42 -7.22 8.94
C LYS A 67 36.71 -8.44 9.55
N LEU A 68 35.80 -9.06 8.81
CA LEU A 68 35.07 -10.23 9.26
C LEU A 68 36.02 -11.43 9.41
N LYS A 69 35.85 -12.23 10.45
CA LYS A 69 36.52 -13.53 10.60
C LYS A 69 36.18 -14.44 9.42
N ASP A 70 37.05 -15.40 9.10
CA ASP A 70 36.81 -16.37 8.02
C ASP A 70 35.52 -17.19 8.23
N ASP A 71 35.18 -17.49 9.49
CA ASP A 71 33.92 -18.12 9.92
C ASP A 71 32.83 -17.10 10.33
N GLY A 72 33.08 -15.81 10.12
CA GLY A 72 32.20 -14.73 10.59
C GLY A 72 30.97 -14.51 9.71
N VAL A 73 29.97 -13.82 10.28
CA VAL A 73 28.64 -13.62 9.68
C VAL A 73 28.25 -12.15 9.63
N PHE A 74 27.65 -11.71 8.53
CA PHE A 74 27.13 -10.35 8.36
C PHE A 74 25.61 -10.36 8.14
N PHE A 75 24.86 -9.77 9.08
CA PHE A 75 23.42 -9.51 8.95
C PHE A 75 23.17 -8.08 8.46
N LEU A 76 22.58 -7.95 7.27
CA LEU A 76 22.24 -6.68 6.66
C LEU A 76 20.72 -6.53 6.54
N ASN A 77 20.13 -5.72 7.41
CA ASN A 77 18.73 -5.30 7.26
C ASN A 77 18.66 -4.08 6.34
N ILE A 78 17.96 -4.20 5.22
CA ILE A 78 17.82 -3.10 4.26
C ILE A 78 16.42 -3.08 3.67
N GLY A 79 15.77 -1.91 3.75
CA GLY A 79 14.44 -1.70 3.22
C GLY A 79 14.45 -1.36 1.74
N ASP A 80 13.41 -1.79 1.03
CA ASP A 80 13.21 -1.45 -0.37
C ASP A 80 12.51 -0.08 -0.54
N LYS A 81 12.49 0.42 -1.77
CA LYS A 81 11.90 1.71 -2.11
C LYS A 81 11.05 1.62 -3.36
N TYR A 82 10.00 2.42 -3.37
CA TYR A 82 9.16 2.63 -4.54
C TYR A 82 9.54 3.92 -5.24
N LYS A 83 9.67 3.85 -6.58
CA LYS A 83 9.77 5.01 -7.45
C LYS A 83 8.38 5.31 -8.02
N ASN A 84 7.81 6.44 -7.64
CA ASN A 84 6.49 6.86 -8.11
C ASN A 84 6.63 7.64 -9.42
N ARG A 85 5.88 7.25 -10.46
CA ARG A 85 5.77 7.92 -11.75
C ARG A 85 4.33 7.84 -12.25
N TYR A 86 3.69 8.98 -12.53
CA TYR A 86 2.30 9.06 -13.01
C TYR A 86 1.28 8.26 -12.19
N GLY A 87 1.37 8.34 -10.86
CA GLY A 87 0.50 7.58 -9.96
C GLY A 87 0.85 6.08 -9.85
N LYS A 88 1.86 5.60 -10.58
CA LYS A 88 2.35 4.23 -10.49
C LYS A 88 3.62 4.14 -9.66
N SER A 89 3.62 3.27 -8.65
CA SER A 89 4.79 2.98 -7.83
C SER A 89 5.48 1.72 -8.32
N HIS A 90 6.72 1.85 -8.81
CA HIS A 90 7.59 0.74 -9.18
C HIS A 90 8.48 0.33 -8.01
N LEU A 91 8.49 -0.96 -7.65
CA LEU A 91 9.38 -1.52 -6.64
C LEU A 91 10.79 -1.68 -7.22
N LEU A 92 11.80 -1.09 -6.56
CA LEU A 92 13.15 -1.02 -7.09
C LEU A 92 14.03 -2.25 -6.80
N GLN A 93 13.59 -3.15 -5.92
CA GLN A 93 14.30 -4.38 -5.55
C GLN A 93 15.70 -4.11 -4.99
N ILE A 94 15.91 -2.98 -4.30
CA ILE A 94 17.22 -2.56 -3.80
C ILE A 94 17.91 -3.64 -2.96
N PRO A 95 17.24 -4.32 -2.01
CA PRO A 95 17.87 -5.37 -1.21
C PRO A 95 18.43 -6.51 -2.05
N TYR A 96 17.65 -6.98 -3.03
CA TYR A 96 17.99 -8.16 -3.84
C TYR A 96 19.05 -7.83 -4.90
N ARG A 97 19.00 -6.63 -5.48
CA ARG A 97 20.05 -6.10 -6.37
C ARG A 97 21.37 -5.95 -5.61
N LEU A 98 21.33 -5.38 -4.39
CA LEU A 98 22.51 -5.28 -3.55
C LEU A 98 23.08 -6.67 -3.22
N ALA A 99 22.25 -7.64 -2.87
CA ALA A 99 22.70 -9.00 -2.62
C ALA A 99 23.38 -9.63 -3.84
N ALA A 100 22.80 -9.46 -5.04
CA ALA A 100 23.37 -10.00 -6.28
C ALA A 100 24.76 -9.41 -6.58
N HIS A 101 24.95 -8.10 -6.37
CA HIS A 101 26.26 -7.47 -6.55
C HIS A 101 27.25 -7.77 -5.43
N MET A 102 26.80 -7.92 -4.18
CA MET A 102 27.66 -8.37 -3.10
C MET A 102 28.21 -9.78 -3.37
N ILE A 103 27.41 -10.68 -3.95
CA ILE A 103 27.90 -12.00 -4.38
C ILE A 103 28.97 -11.86 -5.47
N LYS A 104 28.76 -11.00 -6.47
CA LYS A 104 29.78 -10.71 -7.49
C LYS A 104 31.06 -10.13 -6.87
N ASP A 105 30.94 -9.39 -5.77
CA ASP A 105 32.05 -8.86 -4.98
C ASP A 105 32.72 -9.91 -4.06
N GLY A 106 32.27 -11.17 -4.13
CA GLY A 106 32.84 -12.33 -3.46
C GLY A 106 32.24 -12.64 -2.09
N TRP A 107 31.16 -11.96 -1.67
CA TRP A 107 30.39 -12.41 -0.52
C TRP A 107 29.66 -13.72 -0.84
N LYS A 108 29.44 -14.55 0.18
CA LYS A 108 28.49 -15.66 0.10
C LYS A 108 27.19 -15.27 0.76
N LEU A 109 26.06 -15.34 0.03
CA LEU A 109 24.73 -15.20 0.63
C LEU A 109 24.30 -16.53 1.23
N LEU A 110 24.15 -16.55 2.56
CA LEU A 110 23.81 -17.73 3.36
C LEU A 110 22.30 -17.90 3.54
N ASP A 111 21.58 -16.79 3.68
CA ASP A 111 20.14 -16.80 3.93
C ASP A 111 19.50 -15.45 3.58
N ILE A 112 18.18 -15.46 3.38
CA ILE A 112 17.35 -14.26 3.33
C ILE A 112 16.22 -14.45 4.34
N ILE A 113 16.39 -13.81 5.50
CA ILE A 113 15.40 -13.83 6.57
C ILE A 113 14.35 -12.75 6.29
N ILE A 114 13.08 -13.09 6.39
CA ILE A 114 11.98 -12.13 6.27
C ILE A 114 11.58 -11.64 7.66
N TRP A 115 11.86 -10.39 7.97
CA TRP A 115 11.32 -9.72 9.14
C TRP A 115 9.93 -9.14 8.82
N TYR A 116 8.89 -9.88 9.21
CA TYR A 116 7.51 -9.43 9.14
C TYR A 116 7.14 -8.60 10.38
N LYS A 117 6.44 -7.47 10.17
CA LYS A 117 5.98 -6.52 11.19
C LYS A 117 4.44 -6.62 11.37
N PRO A 118 3.92 -7.43 12.32
CA PRO A 118 2.48 -7.62 12.48
C PRO A 118 1.71 -6.33 12.83
N ASN A 119 2.38 -5.40 13.52
CA ASN A 119 1.83 -4.10 13.93
C ASN A 119 2.31 -2.94 13.03
N HIS A 120 2.56 -3.22 11.74
CA HIS A 120 2.91 -2.18 10.77
C HIS A 120 1.90 -1.02 10.80
N MET A 121 2.40 0.19 10.49
CA MET A 121 1.55 1.36 10.34
C MET A 121 0.57 1.12 9.19
N PRO A 122 -0.73 1.44 9.35
CA PRO A 122 -1.68 1.40 8.25
C PRO A 122 -1.21 2.27 7.08
N SER A 123 -1.38 1.77 5.85
CA SER A 123 -1.13 2.52 4.63
C SER A 123 -2.45 2.77 3.89
N SER A 124 -2.55 3.94 3.24
CA SER A 124 -3.68 4.32 2.42
C SER A 124 -3.50 3.98 0.93
N VAL A 125 -2.36 3.38 0.56
CA VAL A 125 -2.08 2.96 -0.83
C VAL A 125 -3.17 2.00 -1.31
N LYS A 126 -3.75 2.30 -2.48
CA LYS A 126 -4.83 1.49 -3.09
C LYS A 126 -4.38 0.71 -4.31
N ASP A 127 -3.20 1.04 -4.79
CA ASP A 127 -2.64 0.63 -6.07
C ASP A 127 -1.68 -0.57 -5.90
N ARG A 128 -1.45 -1.03 -4.66
CA ARG A 128 -0.61 -2.17 -4.32
C ARG A 128 -0.81 -2.62 -2.86
N PHE A 129 -0.15 -3.69 -2.46
CA PHE A 129 -0.17 -4.17 -1.07
C PHE A 129 0.63 -3.23 -0.14
N THR A 130 0.24 -3.19 1.14
CA THR A 130 0.95 -2.41 2.15
C THR A 130 2.30 -3.03 2.44
N ASN A 131 3.36 -2.22 2.62
CA ASN A 131 4.64 -2.76 3.04
C ASN A 131 4.65 -3.18 4.50
N THR A 132 4.93 -4.45 4.75
CA THR A 132 4.82 -5.07 6.07
C THR A 132 5.98 -5.97 6.44
N TYR A 133 6.83 -6.37 5.50
CA TYR A 133 8.08 -7.07 5.79
C TYR A 133 9.32 -6.24 5.41
N GLU A 134 10.49 -6.67 5.86
CA GLU A 134 11.82 -6.24 5.40
C GLU A 134 12.71 -7.49 5.31
N PRO A 135 13.57 -7.62 4.27
CA PRO A 135 14.56 -8.69 4.22
C PRO A 135 15.78 -8.34 5.09
N VAL A 136 16.27 -9.33 5.83
CA VAL A 136 17.59 -9.35 6.44
C VAL A 136 18.43 -10.34 5.64
N LEU A 137 19.39 -9.80 4.89
CA LEU A 137 20.33 -10.57 4.11
C LEU A 137 21.43 -11.09 5.04
N VAL A 138 21.74 -12.38 4.95
CA VAL A 138 22.78 -13.01 5.77
C VAL A 138 23.93 -13.39 4.87
N PHE A 139 25.10 -12.80 5.11
CA PHE A 139 26.31 -13.07 4.34
C PHE A 139 27.41 -13.70 5.18
N GLY A 140 28.31 -14.42 4.54
CA GLY A 140 29.57 -14.90 5.10
C GLY A 140 30.69 -14.86 4.07
N LYS A 141 31.90 -15.23 4.49
CA LYS A 141 33.03 -15.45 3.56
C LYS A 141 32.98 -16.82 2.89
N SER A 142 32.43 -17.83 3.56
CA SER A 142 32.32 -19.21 3.09
C SER A 142 31.08 -19.92 3.69
N ASP A 143 30.82 -21.18 3.29
CA ASP A 143 29.79 -22.02 3.94
C ASP A 143 30.15 -22.41 5.37
N GLU A 144 31.43 -22.52 5.65
CA GLU A 144 31.96 -22.86 6.97
C GLU A 144 32.00 -21.60 7.81
N ASN A 145 30.93 -21.37 8.58
CA ASN A 145 30.77 -20.19 9.40
C ASN A 145 29.91 -20.47 10.64
N ILE A 146 29.86 -19.50 11.55
CA ILE A 146 29.14 -19.65 12.83
C ILE A 146 27.62 -19.51 12.70
N TYR A 147 27.05 -19.29 11.51
CA TYR A 147 25.61 -19.15 11.30
C TYR A 147 24.88 -20.49 11.40
N THR A 148 23.78 -20.51 12.13
CA THR A 148 22.85 -21.63 12.21
C THR A 148 21.52 -21.22 11.61
N LYS A 149 21.17 -21.84 10.48
CA LYS A 149 19.87 -21.62 9.83
C LYS A 149 18.74 -22.12 10.72
N LYS A 150 17.73 -21.28 10.91
CA LYS A 150 16.44 -21.59 11.56
C LYS A 150 15.33 -21.09 10.64
N HIS A 151 14.06 -21.28 11.03
CA HIS A 151 12.90 -20.79 10.28
C HIS A 151 13.13 -19.37 9.72
N PRO A 152 13.01 -19.13 8.40
CA PRO A 152 13.47 -17.89 7.76
C PRO A 152 12.54 -16.69 7.99
N VAL A 153 11.38 -16.88 8.60
CA VAL A 153 10.45 -15.78 8.91
C VAL A 153 10.52 -15.40 10.39
N LEU A 154 10.77 -14.12 10.66
CA LEU A 154 10.74 -13.53 12.00
C LEU A 154 9.54 -12.58 12.13
N LYS A 155 8.55 -12.97 12.94
CA LYS A 155 7.35 -12.16 13.23
C LYS A 155 7.62 -11.28 14.45
N ILE A 156 8.20 -10.09 14.22
CA ILE A 156 8.64 -9.20 15.30
C ILE A 156 7.99 -7.82 15.14
N PRO A 157 7.23 -7.34 16.14
CA PRO A 157 6.60 -6.03 16.05
C PRO A 157 7.62 -4.89 16.08
N LEU A 158 7.26 -3.75 15.49
CA LEU A 158 7.99 -2.50 15.66
C LEU A 158 8.05 -2.12 17.14
N GLN A 159 9.23 -1.66 17.59
CA GLN A 159 9.48 -1.18 18.94
C GLN A 159 9.44 0.36 18.95
N GLN A 160 8.62 0.94 19.83
CA GLN A 160 8.59 2.39 20.02
C GLN A 160 9.85 2.86 20.74
N THR A 161 10.38 4.03 20.33
CA THR A 161 11.58 4.64 20.92
C THR A 161 11.28 6.05 21.41
N LYS A 162 11.97 6.48 22.48
CA LYS A 162 11.84 7.85 23.03
C LYS A 162 12.46 8.91 22.10
N TRP A 163 13.45 8.51 21.30
CA TRP A 163 14.18 9.41 20.41
C TRP A 163 13.39 9.68 19.12
N LYS A 164 13.21 10.96 18.79
CA LYS A 164 12.51 11.37 17.57
C LYS A 164 13.37 11.09 16.33
N HIS A 165 12.71 10.75 15.23
CA HIS A 165 13.32 10.58 13.89
C HIS A 165 14.38 9.47 13.75
N THR A 166 14.40 8.48 14.65
CA THR A 166 15.34 7.36 14.58
C THR A 166 14.70 6.14 13.91
N ALA A 167 15.35 5.57 12.89
CA ALA A 167 14.94 4.30 12.29
C ALA A 167 15.66 3.16 13.03
N VAL A 168 15.04 2.67 14.09
CA VAL A 168 15.66 1.67 14.98
C VAL A 168 15.00 0.33 14.74
N PHE A 169 15.76 -0.68 14.28
CA PHE A 169 15.26 -2.04 14.32
C PHE A 169 15.05 -2.47 15.79
N PRO A 170 14.02 -3.29 16.09
CA PRO A 170 13.75 -3.73 17.45
C PRO A 170 14.92 -4.48 18.06
N GLU A 171 15.14 -4.31 19.37
CA GLU A 171 16.14 -5.09 20.12
C GLU A 171 15.87 -6.59 20.03
N LYS A 172 14.58 -6.97 19.97
CA LYS A 172 14.16 -8.35 19.76
C LYS A 172 14.68 -8.91 18.42
N LEU A 173 14.68 -8.12 17.34
CA LEU A 173 15.21 -8.54 16.04
C LEU A 173 16.70 -8.88 16.17
N VAL A 174 17.50 -7.97 16.76
CA VAL A 174 18.93 -8.21 16.98
C VAL A 174 19.16 -9.48 17.79
N SER A 175 18.46 -9.63 18.92
CA SER A 175 18.65 -10.81 19.78
C SER A 175 18.28 -12.11 19.04
N SER A 176 17.24 -12.09 18.20
CA SER A 176 16.87 -13.23 17.37
C SER A 176 17.93 -13.54 16.30
N LEU A 177 18.53 -12.52 15.68
CA LEU A 177 19.60 -12.70 14.70
C LEU A 177 20.88 -13.23 15.36
N LEU A 178 21.34 -12.63 16.46
CA LEU A 178 22.52 -13.09 17.21
C LEU A 178 22.34 -14.51 17.78
N SER A 179 21.12 -14.91 18.12
CA SER A 179 20.83 -16.30 18.55
C SER A 179 21.05 -17.36 17.47
N ARG A 180 21.27 -16.93 16.21
CA ARG A 180 21.60 -17.78 15.07
C ARG A 180 23.11 -17.85 14.84
N CYS A 181 23.92 -17.37 15.78
CA CYS A 181 25.37 -17.48 15.71
C CYS A 181 25.91 -18.27 16.90
N ASN A 182 26.80 -19.23 16.65
CA ASN A 182 27.51 -19.96 17.70
C ASN A 182 28.65 -19.11 18.29
N LEU A 183 28.28 -18.09 19.07
CA LEU A 183 29.22 -17.13 19.66
C LEU A 183 30.00 -17.72 20.85
N LYS A 184 31.28 -17.37 20.92
CA LYS A 184 32.24 -17.74 21.96
C LYS A 184 32.65 -16.51 22.78
N ASP A 185 33.21 -16.75 23.96
CA ASP A 185 33.79 -15.66 24.76
C ASP A 185 34.92 -14.97 23.99
N GLY A 186 35.00 -13.65 24.09
CA GLY A 186 35.95 -12.82 23.35
C GLY A 186 35.50 -12.41 21.95
N ASP A 187 34.41 -12.97 21.41
CA ASP A 187 33.93 -12.59 20.08
C ASP A 187 33.55 -11.11 19.97
N TYR A 188 33.82 -10.53 18.80
CA TYR A 188 33.53 -9.12 18.49
C TYR A 188 32.28 -9.01 17.63
N ILE A 189 31.33 -8.19 18.10
CA ILE A 189 30.13 -7.80 17.37
C ILE A 189 30.30 -6.37 16.86
N LEU A 190 30.11 -6.16 15.56
CA LEU A 190 30.25 -4.86 14.91
C LEU A 190 28.90 -4.35 14.39
N ASP A 191 28.60 -3.08 14.63
CA ASP A 191 27.53 -2.35 13.93
C ASP A 191 28.12 -1.15 13.18
N PRO A 192 28.29 -1.24 11.85
CA PRO A 192 28.85 -0.15 11.04
C PRO A 192 27.97 1.11 10.92
N PHE A 193 26.69 1.02 11.28
CA PHE A 193 25.74 2.14 11.26
C PHE A 193 24.90 2.12 12.54
N ALA A 194 25.56 2.36 13.67
CA ALA A 194 25.00 2.09 14.99
C ALA A 194 23.72 2.88 15.29
N GLY A 195 23.58 4.10 14.76
CA GLY A 195 22.44 4.98 15.03
C GLY A 195 22.29 5.18 16.53
N THR A 196 21.17 4.73 17.09
CA THR A 196 20.93 4.80 18.54
C THR A 196 21.66 3.74 19.37
N GLY A 197 22.49 2.87 18.77
CA GLY A 197 23.27 1.85 19.48
C GLY A 197 22.48 0.61 19.91
N THR A 198 21.45 0.22 19.15
CA THR A 198 20.59 -0.94 19.50
C THR A 198 21.38 -2.24 19.59
N THR A 199 22.31 -2.48 18.67
CA THR A 199 23.16 -3.68 18.68
C THR A 199 23.95 -3.76 19.99
N GLY A 200 24.61 -2.67 20.39
CA GLY A 200 25.32 -2.61 21.66
C GLY A 200 24.41 -2.73 22.90
N ALA A 201 23.20 -2.18 22.84
CA ALA A 201 22.23 -2.32 23.93
C ALA A 201 21.80 -3.78 24.12
N VAL A 202 21.66 -4.54 23.03
CA VAL A 202 21.33 -5.97 23.09
C VAL A 202 22.51 -6.80 23.57
N VAL A 203 23.72 -6.55 23.06
CA VAL A 203 24.93 -7.24 23.55
C VAL A 203 25.13 -7.00 25.06
N LYS A 204 24.86 -5.78 25.54
CA LYS A 204 24.84 -5.49 26.99
C LYS A 204 23.85 -6.38 27.75
N LYS A 205 22.64 -6.53 27.22
CA LYS A 205 21.58 -7.34 27.86
C LYS A 205 21.91 -8.83 27.86
N MET A 206 22.63 -9.32 26.86
CA MET A 206 23.06 -10.73 26.79
C MET A 206 23.97 -11.14 27.96
N LYS A 207 24.67 -10.18 28.61
CA LYS A 207 25.46 -10.46 29.83
C LYS A 207 24.63 -10.86 31.05
N TYR A 208 23.31 -10.65 31.01
CA TYR A 208 22.37 -11.02 32.10
C TYR A 208 21.53 -12.26 31.76
N GLN A 209 21.86 -12.98 30.69
CA GLN A 209 21.22 -14.26 30.37
C GLN A 209 21.75 -15.37 31.29
N LEU A 210 21.05 -16.51 31.30
CA LEU A 210 21.39 -17.67 32.15
C LEU A 210 22.82 -18.19 31.90
N TYR A 211 23.27 -18.14 30.64
CA TYR A 211 24.63 -18.51 30.22
C TYR A 211 25.26 -17.33 29.47
N PRO A 212 25.78 -16.32 30.19
CA PRO A 212 26.30 -15.12 29.56
C PRO A 212 27.59 -15.43 28.80
N LYS A 213 27.79 -14.72 27.69
CA LYS A 213 29.06 -14.71 26.95
C LYS A 213 29.80 -13.40 27.19
N ASP A 214 31.11 -13.42 27.38
CA ASP A 214 31.92 -12.19 27.43
C ASP A 214 32.19 -11.68 26.01
N LEU A 215 31.19 -11.00 25.44
CA LEU A 215 31.27 -10.42 24.10
C LEU A 215 31.82 -8.99 24.13
N ASN A 216 32.53 -8.65 23.05
CA ASN A 216 32.98 -7.30 22.76
C ASN A 216 32.06 -6.66 21.71
N VAL A 217 31.85 -5.33 21.79
CA VAL A 217 31.06 -4.61 20.78
C VAL A 217 31.77 -3.37 20.24
N ILE A 218 31.75 -3.20 18.93
CA ILE A 218 32.25 -2.02 18.23
C ILE A 218 31.09 -1.36 17.52
N LEU A 219 30.88 -0.08 17.78
CA LEU A 219 29.80 0.71 17.18
C LEU A 219 30.39 1.84 16.38
N ILE A 220 30.04 1.94 15.10
CA ILE A 220 30.46 3.03 14.23
C ILE A 220 29.29 3.99 14.04
N GLU A 221 29.52 5.27 14.30
CA GLU A 221 28.50 6.31 14.12
C GLU A 221 29.15 7.62 13.69
N LYS A 222 28.51 8.34 12.76
CA LYS A 222 29.00 9.62 12.24
C LYS A 222 28.24 10.82 12.78
N GLY A 223 26.99 10.62 13.18
CA GLY A 223 26.12 11.65 13.73
C GLY A 223 26.40 11.91 15.20
N LYS A 224 27.03 13.05 15.51
CA LYS A 224 27.39 13.46 16.88
C LYS A 224 26.22 13.34 17.89
N LYS A 225 25.00 13.67 17.45
CA LYS A 225 23.76 13.58 18.27
C LYS A 225 23.45 12.20 18.82
N PHE A 226 24.03 11.15 18.25
CA PHE A 226 23.80 9.77 18.65
C PHE A 226 24.81 9.27 19.68
N LEU A 227 25.96 9.93 19.84
CA LEU A 227 27.01 9.49 20.76
C LEU A 227 26.49 9.40 22.20
N ASP A 228 25.84 10.46 22.68
CA ASP A 228 25.28 10.51 24.04
C ASP A 228 24.23 9.41 24.25
N ILE A 229 23.38 9.17 23.24
CA ILE A 229 22.36 8.12 23.25
C ILE A 229 23.01 6.73 23.32
N ILE A 230 24.05 6.48 22.52
CA ILE A 230 24.77 5.21 22.52
C ILE A 230 25.43 4.99 23.89
N THR A 231 26.13 5.98 24.42
CA THR A 231 26.78 5.88 25.74
C THR A 231 25.76 5.64 26.85
N GLU A 232 24.62 6.32 26.86
CA GLU A 232 23.53 6.10 27.82
C GLU A 232 23.02 4.64 27.78
N ARG A 233 22.71 4.14 26.58
CA ARG A 233 22.13 2.79 26.43
C ARG A 233 23.14 1.68 26.72
N THR A 234 24.34 1.81 26.19
CA THR A 234 25.35 0.74 26.19
C THR A 234 26.27 0.81 27.41
N GLY A 235 26.47 2.00 27.99
CA GLY A 235 27.49 2.26 29.01
C GLY A 235 28.92 2.32 28.45
N ILE A 236 29.10 2.32 27.13
CA ILE A 236 30.42 2.44 26.49
C ILE A 236 30.90 3.89 26.62
N LYS A 237 32.07 4.07 27.24
CA LYS A 237 32.71 5.37 27.44
C LYS A 237 33.90 5.60 26.51
N GLU A 238 34.48 4.54 25.96
CA GLU A 238 35.61 4.65 25.03
C GLU A 238 35.09 5.12 23.67
N ILE A 239 35.39 6.37 23.31
CA ILE A 239 35.06 6.98 22.03
C ILE A 239 36.38 7.33 21.33
N LYS A 240 36.57 6.83 20.12
CA LYS A 240 37.70 7.16 19.26
C LYS A 240 37.19 7.96 18.07
N GLU A 241 37.52 9.24 18.03
CA GLU A 241 37.22 10.11 16.89
C GLU A 241 38.18 9.85 15.73
N LEU A 242 37.64 9.78 14.51
CA LEU A 242 38.38 9.43 13.31
C LEU A 242 38.22 10.51 12.24
N LYS A 243 39.33 10.84 11.57
CA LYS A 243 39.30 11.69 10.38
C LYS A 243 38.67 10.91 9.23
N SER A 244 37.80 11.58 8.47
CA SER A 244 37.21 11.00 7.27
C SER A 244 38.27 10.86 6.17
N SER A 245 38.33 9.69 5.55
CA SER A 245 39.13 9.39 4.38
C SER A 245 38.21 9.35 3.16
N GLU A 246 38.64 9.93 2.06
CA GLU A 246 37.92 9.77 0.80
C GLU A 246 38.08 8.34 0.27
N TYR A 247 37.06 7.88 -0.45
CA TYR A 247 37.06 6.63 -1.19
C TYR A 247 36.22 6.81 -2.44
N THR A 248 36.51 6.03 -3.47
CA THR A 248 35.80 6.08 -4.74
C THR A 248 34.79 4.94 -4.81
N TRP A 249 33.66 5.21 -5.44
CA TRP A 249 32.66 4.22 -5.79
C TRP A 249 32.04 4.64 -7.13
N GLU A 250 31.47 3.67 -7.83
CA GLU A 250 30.82 3.86 -9.11
C GLU A 250 29.40 3.25 -9.08
N PRO A 251 28.47 3.74 -9.90
CA PRO A 251 27.16 3.13 -10.03
C PRO A 251 27.28 1.67 -10.48
N VAL A 252 26.48 0.77 -9.89
CA VAL A 252 26.43 -0.61 -10.38
C VAL A 252 25.75 -0.72 -11.74
N ASN A 253 26.10 -1.78 -12.47
CA ASN A 253 25.46 -2.12 -13.73
C ASN A 253 24.63 -3.42 -13.59
N ASP A 254 23.30 -3.30 -13.63
CA ASP A 254 22.37 -4.42 -13.53
C ASP A 254 22.19 -5.19 -14.84
N LYS A 255 23.27 -5.42 -15.60
CA LYS A 255 23.27 -6.32 -16.76
C LYS A 255 22.95 -7.76 -16.31
N LEU A 256 21.67 -8.05 -16.19
CA LEU A 256 21.11 -9.39 -16.16
C LEU A 256 20.49 -9.60 -17.55
N ALA A 257 20.87 -10.68 -18.20
CA ALA A 257 20.20 -11.13 -19.41
C ALA A 257 19.05 -12.05 -19.02
N PHE A 258 17.98 -11.97 -19.81
CA PHE A 258 16.97 -12.99 -19.84
C PHE A 258 17.58 -14.34 -20.26
N SER A 259 17.09 -15.43 -19.68
CA SER A 259 17.42 -16.79 -20.14
C SER A 259 16.97 -17.01 -21.59
N GLU A 260 17.63 -17.93 -22.28
CA GLU A 260 17.27 -18.38 -23.63
C GLU A 260 16.22 -19.52 -23.61
N ASP A 261 15.65 -19.82 -22.44
CA ASP A 261 14.63 -20.85 -22.28
C ASP A 261 13.39 -20.57 -23.14
N LYS A 262 12.76 -21.65 -23.66
CA LYS A 262 11.51 -21.54 -24.42
C LYS A 262 10.41 -20.90 -23.56
N PRO A 263 9.78 -19.79 -24.01
CA PRO A 263 8.73 -19.11 -23.26
C PRO A 263 7.58 -20.04 -22.87
N LEU A 264 7.01 -19.82 -21.69
CA LEU A 264 5.74 -20.40 -21.25
C LEU A 264 4.71 -19.27 -21.20
N ILE A 265 3.80 -19.28 -22.17
CA ILE A 265 2.79 -18.24 -22.36
C ILE A 265 1.53 -18.65 -21.61
N ILE A 266 1.11 -17.86 -20.61
CA ILE A 266 -0.12 -18.06 -19.85
C ILE A 266 -1.18 -17.10 -20.41
N ILE A 267 -2.29 -17.62 -20.94
CA ILE A 267 -3.36 -16.86 -21.59
C ILE A 267 -4.73 -17.46 -21.24
N GLU A 268 -5.13 -17.34 -19.98
CA GLU A 268 -6.37 -17.89 -19.42
C GLU A 268 -7.42 -16.80 -19.13
N ASP A 269 -7.00 -15.64 -18.62
CA ASP A 269 -7.88 -14.52 -18.28
C ASP A 269 -7.34 -13.17 -18.75
N THR A 270 -8.05 -12.57 -19.71
CA THR A 270 -7.72 -11.27 -20.30
C THR A 270 -7.56 -10.12 -19.27
N HIS A 271 -8.12 -10.23 -18.06
CA HIS A 271 -8.02 -9.23 -16.99
C HIS A 271 -6.77 -9.37 -16.13
N GLY A 272 -6.05 -10.48 -16.22
CA GLY A 272 -4.92 -10.75 -15.35
C GLY A 272 -4.72 -12.22 -15.06
N GLU A 273 -3.50 -12.56 -14.64
CA GLU A 273 -3.09 -13.94 -14.42
C GLU A 273 -2.63 -14.16 -12.99
N THR A 274 -2.83 -15.36 -12.46
CA THR A 274 -2.22 -15.78 -11.19
C THR A 274 -1.61 -17.17 -11.32
N PHE A 275 -0.28 -17.23 -11.40
CA PHE A 275 0.44 -18.48 -11.58
C PHE A 275 1.61 -18.59 -10.59
N ILE A 276 1.79 -19.78 -10.00
CA ILE A 276 2.87 -20.06 -9.06
C ILE A 276 3.75 -21.15 -9.66
N ALA A 277 4.93 -20.77 -10.14
CA ALA A 277 5.93 -21.68 -10.67
C ALA A 277 6.51 -22.56 -9.55
N LYS A 278 6.84 -23.80 -9.90
CA LYS A 278 7.45 -24.79 -9.01
C LYS A 278 8.91 -24.49 -8.73
N ASN A 279 9.64 -23.95 -9.72
CA ASN A 279 11.08 -23.71 -9.66
C ASN A 279 11.51 -22.54 -10.55
N SER A 280 12.80 -22.17 -10.47
CA SER A 280 13.40 -21.07 -11.24
C SER A 280 13.28 -21.23 -12.76
N GLU A 281 13.35 -22.45 -13.30
CA GLU A 281 13.26 -22.69 -14.75
C GLU A 281 11.86 -22.37 -15.27
N GLU A 282 10.82 -22.89 -14.62
CA GLU A 282 9.43 -22.58 -14.97
C GLU A 282 9.13 -21.08 -14.79
N PHE A 283 9.65 -20.47 -13.72
CA PHE A 283 9.49 -19.03 -13.50
C PHE A 283 10.16 -18.18 -14.59
N SER A 284 11.40 -18.51 -14.96
CA SER A 284 12.12 -17.86 -16.07
C SER A 284 11.31 -17.90 -17.36
N ARG A 285 10.76 -19.08 -17.70
CA ARG A 285 9.93 -19.28 -18.90
C ARG A 285 8.65 -18.45 -18.88
N ILE A 286 8.01 -18.29 -17.72
CA ILE A 286 6.82 -17.41 -17.57
C ILE A 286 7.20 -15.95 -17.80
N ILE A 287 8.31 -15.49 -17.23
CA ILE A 287 8.80 -14.12 -17.44
C ILE A 287 9.10 -13.88 -18.92
N MET A 288 9.69 -14.84 -19.64
CA MET A 288 9.82 -14.73 -21.11
C MET A 288 8.48 -14.77 -21.83
N GLY A 289 7.53 -15.57 -21.33
CA GLY A 289 6.17 -15.65 -21.85
C GLY A 289 5.50 -14.28 -21.90
N MET A 290 5.70 -13.45 -20.88
CA MET A 290 5.16 -12.08 -20.86
C MET A 290 5.66 -11.18 -22.00
N LEU A 291 6.85 -11.49 -22.55
CA LEU A 291 7.47 -10.72 -23.63
C LEU A 291 6.96 -11.12 -25.02
N SER A 292 6.22 -12.23 -25.14
CA SER A 292 5.69 -12.67 -26.43
C SER A 292 4.56 -11.75 -26.93
N GLU A 293 4.42 -11.66 -28.25
CA GLU A 293 3.29 -10.94 -28.88
C GLU A 293 1.95 -11.58 -28.48
N GLU A 294 1.87 -12.92 -28.50
CA GLU A 294 0.67 -13.67 -28.10
C GLU A 294 0.18 -13.30 -26.69
N PHE A 295 1.09 -13.18 -25.72
CA PHE A 295 0.73 -12.75 -24.37
C PHE A 295 0.24 -11.30 -24.35
N GLN A 296 0.94 -10.41 -25.05
CA GLN A 296 0.65 -8.97 -25.04
C GLN A 296 -0.62 -8.60 -25.80
N ASP A 297 -0.99 -9.39 -26.82
CA ASP A 297 -2.19 -9.20 -27.63
C ASP A 297 -3.43 -9.80 -26.95
N PHE A 298 -3.28 -10.91 -26.22
CA PHE A 298 -4.39 -11.54 -25.50
C PHE A 298 -4.88 -10.70 -24.31
N HIS A 299 -3.96 -10.17 -23.51
CA HIS A 299 -4.32 -9.47 -22.27
C HIS A 299 -4.71 -8.02 -22.51
N ARG A 300 -5.69 -7.55 -21.74
CA ARG A 300 -6.02 -6.14 -21.68
C ARG A 300 -4.87 -5.34 -21.09
N GLU A 301 -4.77 -4.08 -21.50
CA GLU A 301 -3.72 -3.20 -21.03
C GLU A 301 -3.86 -2.77 -19.57
N ASP A 302 -5.07 -2.92 -19.00
CA ASP A 302 -5.38 -2.70 -17.58
C ASP A 302 -5.24 -3.98 -16.72
N ALA A 303 -4.69 -5.06 -17.28
CA ALA A 303 -4.55 -6.34 -16.58
C ALA A 303 -3.51 -6.32 -15.44
N VAL A 304 -3.70 -7.23 -14.48
CA VAL A 304 -2.81 -7.41 -13.32
C VAL A 304 -2.31 -8.85 -13.26
N TYR A 305 -1.00 -9.03 -13.17
CA TYR A 305 -0.38 -10.35 -13.13
C TYR A 305 0.24 -10.63 -11.77
N PHE A 306 0.03 -11.84 -11.25
CA PHE A 306 0.65 -12.35 -10.04
C PHE A 306 1.43 -13.62 -10.37
N PHE A 307 2.74 -13.48 -10.53
CA PHE A 307 3.62 -14.62 -10.84
C PHE A 307 4.53 -14.91 -9.66
N GLY A 308 4.47 -16.13 -9.13
CA GLY A 308 5.30 -16.59 -8.02
C GLY A 308 6.22 -17.73 -8.38
N VAL A 309 7.15 -18.05 -7.48
CA VAL A 309 8.08 -19.18 -7.65
C VAL A 309 8.40 -19.84 -6.32
N LYS A 310 8.03 -21.11 -6.15
CA LYS A 310 8.22 -21.90 -4.91
C LYS A 310 9.69 -22.13 -4.58
N ASN A 311 10.38 -22.89 -5.42
CA ASN A 311 11.81 -23.18 -5.25
C ASN A 311 12.63 -22.10 -5.96
N TRP A 312 12.74 -20.94 -5.32
CA TRP A 312 13.37 -19.74 -5.88
C TRP A 312 14.87 -19.67 -5.61
N LYS A 313 15.57 -18.92 -6.45
CA LYS A 313 16.97 -18.49 -6.32
C LYS A 313 17.03 -16.96 -6.25
N LEU A 314 18.14 -16.39 -5.80
CA LEU A 314 18.30 -14.93 -5.74
C LEU A 314 18.10 -14.26 -7.11
N SER A 315 18.50 -14.91 -8.20
CA SER A 315 18.26 -14.41 -9.57
C SER A 315 16.78 -14.14 -9.83
N ASP A 316 15.90 -15.01 -9.33
CA ASP A 316 14.46 -14.92 -9.53
C ASP A 316 13.86 -13.72 -8.77
N LEU A 317 14.53 -13.25 -7.70
CA LEU A 317 14.13 -12.05 -6.95
C LEU A 317 14.51 -10.74 -7.63
N VAL A 318 15.40 -10.77 -8.62
CA VAL A 318 15.83 -9.57 -9.36
C VAL A 318 15.21 -9.54 -10.75
N LEU A 319 15.01 -10.71 -11.37
CA LEU A 319 14.52 -10.91 -12.72
C LEU A 319 13.27 -10.07 -13.09
N PRO A 320 12.20 -9.98 -12.26
CA PRO A 320 11.01 -9.19 -12.62
C PRO A 320 11.26 -7.69 -12.75
N GLY A 321 12.37 -7.20 -12.19
CA GLY A 321 12.76 -5.79 -12.33
C GLY A 321 13.22 -5.44 -13.74
N LEU A 322 13.70 -6.41 -14.52
CA LEU A 322 14.16 -6.21 -15.90
C LEU A 322 13.01 -5.97 -16.87
N LEU A 323 11.78 -6.35 -16.49
CA LEU A 323 10.60 -6.14 -17.30
C LEU A 323 10.23 -4.66 -17.47
N ILE A 324 10.82 -3.75 -16.68
CA ILE A 324 10.59 -2.30 -16.84
C ILE A 324 11.04 -1.78 -18.20
N ASP A 325 12.15 -2.31 -18.72
CA ASP A 325 12.66 -1.95 -20.05
C ASP A 325 11.82 -2.57 -21.19
N HIS A 326 10.86 -3.43 -20.83
CA HIS A 326 9.96 -4.16 -21.73
C HIS A 326 8.49 -3.77 -21.51
N GLY A 327 8.25 -2.62 -20.86
CA GLY A 327 6.91 -2.06 -20.72
C GLY A 327 6.06 -2.68 -19.60
N PHE A 328 6.65 -3.34 -18.60
CA PHE A 328 5.93 -3.78 -17.39
C PHE A 328 6.54 -3.23 -16.10
N ILE A 329 5.69 -2.85 -15.15
CA ILE A 329 6.10 -2.37 -13.84
C ILE A 329 5.88 -3.46 -12.79
N LEU A 330 6.94 -3.76 -12.03
CA LEU A 330 6.83 -4.45 -10.75
C LEU A 330 6.17 -3.56 -9.69
N ARG A 331 4.97 -3.93 -9.27
CA ARG A 331 4.11 -3.19 -8.33
C ARG A 331 4.30 -3.58 -6.89
N ASN A 332 4.65 -4.82 -6.62
CA ASN A 332 4.88 -5.34 -5.29
C ASN A 332 5.58 -6.70 -5.41
N MET A 333 6.41 -7.05 -4.43
CA MET A 333 6.77 -8.44 -4.16
C MET A 333 6.10 -8.85 -2.86
N ILE A 334 5.22 -9.84 -2.94
CA ILE A 334 4.45 -10.38 -1.83
C ILE A 334 5.18 -11.62 -1.34
N ILE A 335 5.39 -11.71 -0.03
CA ILE A 335 5.98 -12.89 0.60
C ILE A 335 4.85 -13.82 1.04
N ILE A 336 4.94 -15.08 0.62
CA ILE A 336 4.04 -16.14 1.08
C ILE A 336 4.82 -17.06 2.01
N GLU A 337 4.39 -17.17 3.26
CA GLU A 337 4.90 -18.17 4.20
C GLU A 337 4.03 -19.43 4.12
N ASP A 338 4.66 -20.59 3.90
CA ASP A 338 4.00 -21.90 3.76
C ASP A 338 4.22 -22.81 4.99
N GLY A 339 4.55 -22.21 6.13
CA GLY A 339 4.82 -22.89 7.39
C GLY A 339 6.26 -23.34 7.58
N SER A 340 6.95 -23.75 6.51
CA SER A 340 8.36 -24.21 6.59
C SER A 340 9.36 -23.18 6.08
N SER A 341 8.96 -22.40 5.09
CA SER A 341 9.80 -21.40 4.43
C SER A 341 8.93 -20.26 3.91
N TRP A 342 9.46 -19.50 2.96
CA TRP A 342 8.72 -18.49 2.23
C TRP A 342 9.07 -18.50 0.75
N TYR A 343 8.15 -18.02 -0.08
CA TYR A 343 8.36 -17.81 -1.51
C TYR A 343 7.76 -16.48 -2.00
N PRO A 344 8.35 -15.84 -3.03
CA PRO A 344 7.85 -14.57 -3.56
C PRO A 344 6.70 -14.77 -4.55
N VAL A 345 5.80 -13.79 -4.59
CA VAL A 345 4.83 -13.57 -5.67
C VAL A 345 4.93 -12.12 -6.12
N PHE A 346 5.23 -11.92 -7.39
CA PHE A 346 5.42 -10.61 -8.01
C PHE A 346 4.11 -10.12 -8.61
N MET A 347 3.68 -8.93 -8.20
CA MET A 347 2.58 -8.21 -8.81
C MET A 347 3.12 -7.35 -9.95
N LEU A 348 2.73 -7.62 -11.19
CA LEU A 348 3.19 -6.95 -12.41
C LEU A 348 2.00 -6.32 -13.14
N VAL A 349 2.22 -5.18 -13.80
CA VAL A 349 1.23 -4.48 -14.64
C VAL A 349 1.91 -3.80 -15.81
N LYS A 350 1.19 -3.49 -16.89
CA LYS A 350 1.74 -2.76 -18.04
C LYS A 350 2.10 -1.30 -17.71
N ASP A 351 3.23 -0.81 -18.20
CA ASP A 351 3.67 0.59 -18.07
C ASP A 351 3.02 1.49 -19.13
N THR A 352 1.70 1.63 -19.04
CA THR A 352 0.95 2.52 -19.91
C THR A 352 0.42 3.78 -19.23
N THR A 353 0.38 4.91 -19.93
CA THR A 353 -0.38 6.10 -19.49
C THR A 353 -1.77 6.17 -20.12
N ARG A 354 -2.19 5.17 -20.91
CA ARG A 354 -3.48 5.14 -21.59
C ARG A 354 -4.62 4.69 -20.68
N VAL A 355 -4.37 3.69 -19.84
CA VAL A 355 -5.37 3.10 -18.93
C VAL A 355 -4.81 2.84 -17.55
N ASN A 356 -5.64 3.03 -16.52
CA ASN A 356 -5.36 2.57 -15.17
C ASN A 356 -5.54 1.06 -15.11
N TYR A 357 -4.58 0.33 -14.54
CA TYR A 357 -4.79 -1.09 -14.27
C TYR A 357 -5.90 -1.28 -13.22
N LYS A 358 -6.71 -2.31 -13.40
CA LYS A 358 -7.88 -2.58 -12.54
C LYS A 358 -7.49 -3.45 -11.36
N PHE A 359 -7.17 -2.80 -10.23
CA PHE A 359 -6.82 -3.47 -8.97
C PHE A 359 -7.73 -3.04 -7.82
N TYR A 360 -8.56 -3.97 -7.35
CA TYR A 360 -9.60 -3.82 -6.34
C TYR A 360 -9.15 -4.34 -4.98
N ILE A 361 -8.17 -3.65 -4.36
CA ILE A 361 -7.63 -4.03 -3.04
C ILE A 361 -8.70 -4.10 -1.93
N ASP A 362 -9.81 -3.35 -2.10
CA ASP A 362 -10.90 -3.29 -1.12
C ASP A 362 -11.53 -4.67 -0.87
N ARG A 363 -11.60 -5.52 -1.89
CA ARG A 363 -12.21 -6.86 -1.85
C ARG A 363 -11.45 -7.85 -0.97
N ILE A 364 -10.21 -7.53 -0.61
CA ILE A 364 -9.31 -8.41 0.13
C ILE A 364 -8.76 -7.78 1.42
N ARG A 365 -9.41 -6.72 1.90
CA ARG A 365 -9.03 -6.04 3.15
C ARG A 365 -9.04 -7.00 4.34
N LYS A 366 -8.05 -6.83 5.22
CA LYS A 366 -8.00 -7.53 6.51
C LYS A 366 -9.13 -7.01 7.38
N LYS A 367 -10.13 -7.86 7.66
CA LYS A 367 -11.30 -7.53 8.49
C LYS A 367 -10.87 -6.94 9.85
N PRO A 368 -11.59 -5.93 10.37
CA PRO A 368 -11.25 -5.36 11.67
C PRO A 368 -11.47 -6.40 12.79
N LYS A 369 -10.70 -6.29 13.89
CA LYS A 369 -10.93 -7.11 15.09
C LYS A 369 -12.23 -6.74 15.81
N THR A 370 -12.66 -5.48 15.69
CA THR A 370 -13.91 -4.99 16.26
C THR A 370 -15.07 -5.52 15.42
N VAL A 371 -15.93 -6.29 16.04
CA VAL A 371 -17.18 -6.77 15.43
C VAL A 371 -18.19 -5.62 15.45
N LEU A 372 -18.90 -5.43 14.33
CA LEU A 372 -20.02 -4.50 14.27
C LEU A 372 -21.09 -4.92 15.29
N PRO A 373 -21.73 -3.98 16.01
CA PRO A 373 -22.78 -4.32 16.97
C PRO A 373 -23.92 -5.04 16.26
N GLU A 374 -24.46 -6.12 16.85
CA GLU A 374 -25.58 -6.88 16.25
C GLU A 374 -26.78 -5.96 15.96
N LYS A 375 -27.12 -5.09 16.92
CA LYS A 375 -28.10 -4.02 16.76
C LYS A 375 -27.49 -2.67 17.16
N TRP A 376 -27.86 -1.62 16.44
CA TRP A 376 -27.38 -0.24 16.65
C TRP A 376 -28.22 0.57 17.65
N ASN A 377 -29.13 -0.07 18.39
CA ASN A 377 -30.04 0.58 19.35
C ASN A 377 -29.34 1.40 20.45
N GLN A 378 -28.09 1.05 20.78
CA GLN A 378 -27.33 1.70 21.84
C GLN A 378 -26.55 2.92 21.34
N GLU A 379 -26.47 3.13 20.02
CA GLU A 379 -25.77 4.25 19.43
C GLU A 379 -26.75 5.40 19.16
N ASP A 380 -26.43 6.57 19.71
CA ASP A 380 -27.17 7.80 19.43
C ASP A 380 -26.57 8.43 18.17
N PHE A 381 -27.33 8.43 17.08
CA PHE A 381 -26.91 9.03 15.83
C PHE A 381 -27.30 10.51 15.72
N ILE A 382 -28.18 10.99 16.59
CA ILE A 382 -28.55 12.40 16.63
C ILE A 382 -27.34 13.20 17.09
N GLY A 383 -27.06 14.30 16.40
CA GLY A 383 -25.90 15.15 16.64
C GLY A 383 -24.62 14.69 15.95
N LEU A 384 -24.63 13.59 15.19
CA LEU A 384 -23.46 13.17 14.42
C LEU A 384 -23.18 14.15 13.29
N ILE A 385 -21.90 14.53 13.14
CA ILE A 385 -21.43 15.39 12.06
C ILE A 385 -21.56 14.64 10.73
N VAL A 386 -22.07 15.32 9.72
CA VAL A 386 -22.11 14.89 8.33
C VAL A 386 -21.14 15.75 7.53
N ASN A 387 -20.13 15.14 6.91
CA ASN A 387 -19.17 15.82 6.06
C ASN A 387 -19.52 15.60 4.58
N ASP A 388 -19.78 16.67 3.85
CA ASP A 388 -20.04 16.60 2.41
C ASP A 388 -18.85 17.14 1.63
N ASN A 389 -18.05 16.21 1.09
CA ASN A 389 -16.97 16.49 0.16
C ASN A 389 -17.34 16.15 -1.29
N LEU A 390 -18.61 15.82 -1.56
CA LEU A 390 -19.13 15.56 -2.89
C LEU A 390 -19.69 16.84 -3.56
N SER A 391 -19.71 17.94 -2.82
CA SER A 391 -20.07 19.28 -3.28
C SER A 391 -18.83 20.09 -3.68
N LYS A 392 -19.00 21.09 -4.55
CA LYS A 392 -17.89 21.96 -5.01
C LYS A 392 -17.20 22.66 -3.85
N LYS A 393 -18.00 23.17 -2.91
CA LYS A 393 -17.55 23.69 -1.63
C LYS A 393 -17.82 22.61 -0.59
N PRO A 394 -16.77 22.03 0.03
CA PRO A 394 -16.96 21.12 1.13
C PRO A 394 -17.79 21.78 2.22
N ARG A 395 -18.84 21.09 2.68
CA ARG A 395 -19.75 21.61 3.70
C ARG A 395 -20.00 20.61 4.81
N LYS A 396 -20.51 21.10 5.94
CA LYS A 396 -20.86 20.29 7.10
C LYS A 396 -22.33 20.39 7.45
N GLY A 397 -22.85 19.30 7.99
CA GLY A 397 -24.17 19.23 8.59
C GLY A 397 -24.16 18.37 9.85
N GLU A 398 -25.33 18.22 10.46
CA GLU A 398 -25.55 17.44 11.66
C GLU A 398 -26.84 16.63 11.49
N VAL A 399 -26.81 15.36 11.92
CA VAL A 399 -28.02 14.52 11.94
C VAL A 399 -28.96 15.06 13.02
N VAL A 400 -30.15 15.51 12.64
CA VAL A 400 -31.15 16.10 13.55
C VAL A 400 -32.34 15.19 13.80
N ASP A 401 -32.57 14.20 12.94
CA ASP A 401 -33.61 13.19 13.13
C ASP A 401 -33.27 11.88 12.40
N ILE A 402 -33.80 10.75 12.91
CA ILE A 402 -33.74 9.43 12.27
C ILE A 402 -35.13 9.09 11.77
N ILE A 403 -35.30 9.15 10.46
CA ILE A 403 -36.60 9.01 9.79
C ILE A 403 -37.00 7.53 9.65
N SER A 404 -36.03 6.67 9.32
CA SER A 404 -36.24 5.23 9.26
C SER A 404 -34.95 4.47 9.56
N THR A 405 -35.08 3.21 9.93
CA THR A 405 -33.96 2.31 10.20
C THR A 405 -34.05 1.01 9.39
N TYR A 406 -32.92 0.35 9.21
CA TYR A 406 -32.85 -0.98 8.65
C TYR A 406 -33.40 -1.99 9.65
N SER A 407 -34.45 -2.73 9.29
CA SER A 407 -35.15 -3.64 10.21
C SER A 407 -34.27 -4.76 10.78
N GLN A 408 -33.22 -5.16 10.05
CA GLN A 408 -32.33 -6.24 10.48
C GLN A 408 -31.42 -5.87 11.66
N ASP A 409 -31.01 -4.61 11.79
CA ASP A 409 -29.99 -4.19 12.76
C ASP A 409 -30.25 -2.81 13.40
N ASN A 410 -31.35 -2.17 13.04
CA ASN A 410 -31.76 -0.84 13.48
C ASN A 410 -30.73 0.26 13.18
N PHE A 411 -29.81 0.03 12.24
CA PHE A 411 -28.95 1.09 11.72
C PHE A 411 -29.80 2.14 11.01
N PRO A 412 -29.50 3.45 11.13
CA PRO A 412 -30.21 4.48 10.39
C PRO A 412 -30.22 4.19 8.90
N LYS A 413 -31.41 4.24 8.29
CA LYS A 413 -31.62 4.06 6.87
C LYS A 413 -31.84 5.41 6.20
N ILE A 414 -32.75 6.23 6.71
CA ILE A 414 -32.97 7.61 6.25
C ILE A 414 -32.82 8.53 7.45
N VAL A 415 -32.05 9.60 7.29
CA VAL A 415 -31.84 10.62 8.33
C VAL A 415 -32.13 12.01 7.79
N ALA A 416 -32.59 12.91 8.66
CA ALA A 416 -32.66 14.32 8.37
C ALA A 416 -31.34 14.99 8.80
N VAL A 417 -30.73 15.73 7.88
CA VAL A 417 -29.47 16.45 8.09
C VAL A 417 -29.74 17.95 8.00
N SER A 418 -29.40 18.66 9.07
CA SER A 418 -29.35 20.12 9.08
C SER A 418 -27.96 20.57 8.64
N TRP A 419 -27.88 21.33 7.57
CA TRP A 419 -26.63 21.83 7.00
C TRP A 419 -26.30 23.22 7.52
N GLU A 420 -25.04 23.62 7.37
CA GLU A 420 -24.54 24.94 7.80
C GLU A 420 -25.06 26.12 6.97
N ASP A 421 -25.70 25.85 5.83
CA ASP A 421 -26.40 26.83 4.98
C ASP A 421 -27.90 26.95 5.32
N ASP A 422 -28.28 26.53 6.54
CA ASP A 422 -29.63 26.51 7.10
C ASP A 422 -30.65 25.64 6.33
N ASN A 423 -30.18 24.88 5.32
CA ASN A 423 -30.99 23.92 4.60
C ASN A 423 -31.07 22.60 5.38
N ILE A 424 -32.20 21.92 5.27
CA ILE A 424 -32.36 20.56 5.79
C ILE A 424 -32.65 19.61 4.61
N SER A 425 -31.94 18.50 4.54
CA SER A 425 -32.19 17.45 3.54
C SER A 425 -32.37 16.09 4.20
N LEU A 426 -33.07 15.21 3.48
CA LEU A 426 -33.16 13.81 3.80
C LEU A 426 -32.05 13.06 3.06
N GLU A 427 -31.36 12.18 3.76
CA GLU A 427 -30.23 11.46 3.20
C GLU A 427 -30.33 9.98 3.52
N LEU A 428 -30.09 9.15 2.50
CA LEU A 428 -29.96 7.70 2.66
C LEU A 428 -28.61 7.39 3.34
N CYS A 429 -28.64 6.50 4.33
CA CYS A 429 -27.47 5.97 5.01
C CYS A 429 -27.13 4.58 4.48
N LEU A 430 -25.87 4.37 4.12
CA LEU A 430 -25.39 3.09 3.60
C LEU A 430 -25.14 2.11 4.75
N ASN A 431 -25.89 0.99 4.78
CA ASN A 431 -25.67 -0.02 5.81
C ASN A 431 -24.22 -0.56 5.77
N PRO A 432 -23.45 -0.44 6.87
CA PRO A 432 -22.04 -0.83 6.89
C PRO A 432 -21.77 -2.32 6.63
N ARG A 433 -22.77 -3.19 6.74
CA ARG A 433 -22.63 -4.64 6.47
C ARG A 433 -22.74 -5.01 4.99
N LYS A 434 -23.41 -4.17 4.18
CA LYS A 434 -23.72 -4.44 2.76
C LYS A 434 -23.13 -3.39 1.82
N ASP A 435 -22.33 -2.46 2.34
CA ASP A 435 -21.90 -1.25 1.63
C ASP A 435 -21.22 -1.55 0.28
N GLU A 436 -20.24 -2.46 0.25
CA GLU A 436 -19.50 -2.78 -0.98
C GLU A 436 -20.38 -3.44 -2.05
N PHE A 437 -21.26 -4.36 -1.64
CA PHE A 437 -22.20 -5.01 -2.56
C PHE A 437 -23.20 -4.01 -3.14
N ILE A 438 -23.74 -3.12 -2.32
CA ILE A 438 -24.66 -2.07 -2.75
C ILE A 438 -23.96 -1.12 -3.73
N MET A 439 -22.73 -0.70 -3.42
CA MET A 439 -21.96 0.22 -4.28
C MET A 439 -21.55 -0.41 -5.62
N GLU A 440 -21.33 -1.73 -5.68
CA GLU A 440 -21.01 -2.47 -6.92
C GLU A 440 -22.26 -3.04 -7.63
N SER A 441 -23.47 -2.84 -7.09
CA SER A 441 -24.70 -3.46 -7.60
C SER A 441 -25.24 -2.88 -8.91
N LEU A 442 -24.70 -1.75 -9.39
CA LEU A 442 -25.15 -1.13 -10.64
C LEU A 442 -24.84 -2.05 -11.83
N GLN A 443 -25.89 -2.52 -12.50
CA GLN A 443 -25.76 -3.42 -13.64
C GLN A 443 -25.74 -2.64 -14.94
N PHE A 444 -24.88 -3.08 -15.87
CA PHE A 444 -24.82 -2.58 -17.23
C PHE A 444 -25.34 -3.68 -18.14
N THR A 445 -26.33 -3.39 -18.96
CA THR A 445 -26.93 -4.37 -19.88
C THR A 445 -26.79 -3.93 -21.32
N CYS A 446 -26.54 -4.90 -22.20
CA CYS A 446 -26.43 -4.66 -23.64
C CYS A 446 -27.72 -4.02 -24.17
N PRO A 447 -27.66 -2.90 -24.90
CA PRO A 447 -28.86 -2.24 -25.42
C PRO A 447 -29.56 -3.05 -26.52
N HIS A 448 -28.88 -4.03 -27.12
CA HIS A 448 -29.41 -4.79 -28.26
C HIS A 448 -30.07 -6.10 -27.86
N CYS A 449 -29.58 -6.77 -26.82
CA CYS A 449 -30.07 -8.09 -26.40
C CYS A 449 -30.38 -8.20 -24.90
N GLY A 450 -30.16 -7.14 -24.12
CA GLY A 450 -30.46 -7.11 -22.68
C GLY A 450 -29.51 -7.92 -21.78
N THR A 451 -28.52 -8.62 -22.35
CA THR A 451 -27.55 -9.41 -21.58
C THR A 451 -26.70 -8.51 -20.68
N GLN A 452 -26.49 -8.92 -19.42
CA GLN A 452 -25.60 -8.22 -18.50
C GLN A 452 -24.16 -8.26 -19.01
N LEU A 453 -23.53 -7.10 -19.09
CA LEU A 453 -22.15 -6.97 -19.54
C LEU A 453 -21.18 -7.45 -18.46
N ILE A 454 -20.12 -8.13 -18.89
CA ILE A 454 -19.04 -8.59 -18.01
C ILE A 454 -18.22 -7.39 -17.53
N ASP A 455 -17.83 -6.54 -18.49
CA ASP A 455 -17.21 -5.24 -18.25
C ASP A 455 -18.17 -4.11 -18.57
N THR A 456 -17.99 -3.00 -17.85
CA THR A 456 -18.65 -1.76 -18.22
C THR A 456 -18.04 -1.24 -19.51
N TYR A 457 -16.73 -1.04 -19.56
CA TYR A 457 -16.03 -0.44 -20.69
C TYR A 457 -14.57 -0.90 -20.74
N ASP A 458 -14.08 -1.17 -21.95
CA ASP A 458 -12.66 -1.30 -22.26
C ASP A 458 -12.22 -0.04 -23.02
N PRO A 459 -11.32 0.79 -22.47
CA PRO A 459 -10.86 2.00 -23.14
C PRO A 459 -10.19 1.80 -24.50
N LEU A 460 -9.70 0.59 -24.77
CA LEU A 460 -8.90 0.23 -25.94
C LEU A 460 -9.50 -0.92 -26.76
N GLY A 461 -10.35 -1.75 -26.17
CA GLY A 461 -11.02 -2.86 -26.87
C GLY A 461 -12.19 -2.43 -27.78
N ASP A 462 -12.68 -3.37 -28.59
CA ASP A 462 -13.77 -3.12 -29.55
C ASP A 462 -15.12 -2.85 -28.88
N ASN A 463 -15.25 -3.20 -27.60
CA ASN A 463 -16.48 -3.07 -26.81
C ASN A 463 -17.72 -3.66 -27.51
N ILE A 464 -17.57 -4.90 -27.97
CA ILE A 464 -18.63 -5.69 -28.60
C ILE A 464 -19.32 -6.56 -27.54
N CYS A 465 -20.63 -6.73 -27.64
CA CYS A 465 -21.38 -7.61 -26.75
C CYS A 465 -21.03 -9.07 -27.03
N TYR A 466 -20.50 -9.77 -26.03
CA TYR A 466 -20.14 -11.19 -26.13
C TYR A 466 -21.31 -12.11 -26.54
N ASN A 467 -22.57 -11.71 -26.28
CA ASN A 467 -23.75 -12.50 -26.61
C ASN A 467 -24.29 -12.22 -28.02
N CYS A 468 -24.47 -10.95 -28.40
CA CYS A 468 -25.11 -10.59 -29.69
C CYS A 468 -24.15 -10.04 -30.76
N GLN A 469 -22.86 -9.90 -30.43
CA GLN A 469 -21.79 -9.43 -31.33
C GLN A 469 -22.01 -8.03 -31.93
N LYS A 470 -22.87 -7.21 -31.32
CA LYS A 470 -23.09 -5.81 -31.71
C LYS A 470 -22.24 -4.86 -30.86
N GLU A 471 -21.82 -3.75 -31.47
CA GLU A 471 -21.12 -2.65 -30.79
C GLU A 471 -22.01 -2.10 -29.65
N ILE A 472 -21.44 -2.05 -28.43
CA ILE A 472 -22.16 -1.60 -27.22
C ILE A 472 -22.21 -0.07 -27.15
N TYR A 473 -21.15 0.60 -27.59
CA TYR A 473 -20.91 2.03 -27.38
C TYR A 473 -20.86 2.82 -28.68
N GLY A 474 -22.01 2.99 -29.33
CA GLY A 474 -22.16 3.72 -30.59
C GLY A 474 -22.99 5.01 -30.46
N LYS A 475 -23.15 5.74 -31.58
CA LYS A 475 -23.99 6.97 -31.62
C LYS A 475 -25.42 6.72 -31.13
N ASN A 476 -25.98 5.54 -31.40
CA ASN A 476 -27.33 5.16 -30.98
C ASN A 476 -27.34 3.95 -30.03
N SER A 477 -26.20 3.64 -29.40
CA SER A 477 -26.05 2.46 -28.58
C SER A 477 -25.25 2.80 -27.32
N LEU A 478 -25.88 2.68 -26.16
CA LEU A 478 -25.28 2.83 -24.85
C LEU A 478 -25.82 1.73 -23.94
N PRO A 479 -25.02 1.13 -23.05
CA PRO A 479 -25.54 0.20 -22.08
C PRO A 479 -26.68 0.81 -21.26
N ILE A 480 -27.71 -0.01 -21.00
CA ILE A 480 -28.81 0.35 -20.13
C ILE A 480 -28.37 0.06 -18.70
N LEU A 481 -28.41 1.09 -17.86
CA LEU A 481 -28.06 0.98 -16.45
C LEU A 481 -29.27 0.46 -15.69
N LYS A 482 -29.07 -0.52 -14.80
CA LYS A 482 -30.14 -1.06 -13.97
C LYS A 482 -29.72 -1.04 -12.50
N GLU A 483 -30.57 -0.43 -11.70
CA GLU A 483 -30.42 -0.30 -10.26
C GLU A 483 -31.19 -1.42 -9.55
N SER A 484 -30.75 -1.83 -8.36
CA SER A 484 -31.47 -2.86 -7.60
C SER A 484 -32.74 -2.30 -6.96
N LYS A 485 -33.82 -3.10 -6.90
CA LYS A 485 -35.12 -2.69 -6.36
C LYS A 485 -35.04 -2.22 -4.91
N GLU A 486 -34.31 -2.94 -4.04
CA GLU A 486 -34.13 -2.60 -2.62
C GLU A 486 -33.55 -1.18 -2.43
N ILE A 487 -32.64 -0.77 -3.32
CA ILE A 487 -32.04 0.56 -3.30
C ILE A 487 -33.03 1.61 -3.82
N ILE A 488 -33.71 1.30 -4.93
CA ILE A 488 -34.69 2.19 -5.57
C ILE A 488 -35.80 2.57 -4.58
N GLU A 489 -36.45 1.60 -3.92
CA GLU A 489 -37.52 1.86 -2.95
C GLU A 489 -37.08 2.79 -1.82
N SER A 490 -35.83 2.63 -1.38
CA SER A 490 -35.23 3.44 -0.31
C SER A 490 -34.88 4.86 -0.75
N LEU A 491 -34.68 5.09 -2.05
CA LEU A 491 -34.37 6.39 -2.62
C LEU A 491 -35.63 7.12 -3.06
N GLU A 492 -36.60 6.41 -3.64
CA GLU A 492 -37.88 6.97 -4.02
C GLU A 492 -38.65 7.51 -2.81
N SER A 493 -38.56 6.88 -1.65
CA SER A 493 -39.12 7.42 -0.39
C SER A 493 -38.46 8.73 0.05
N VAL A 494 -37.18 8.94 -0.29
CA VAL A 494 -36.47 10.21 -0.04
C VAL A 494 -36.80 11.25 -1.12
N GLU A 495 -36.86 10.85 -2.38
CA GLU A 495 -37.06 11.72 -3.55
C GLU A 495 -38.51 12.19 -3.70
N ASN A 496 -39.51 11.32 -3.46
CA ASN A 496 -40.93 11.61 -3.64
C ASN A 496 -41.54 12.48 -2.52
N GLY A 497 -40.74 12.85 -1.52
CA GLY A 497 -41.21 13.68 -0.41
C GLY A 497 -42.22 12.97 0.50
N GLU A 498 -42.18 11.63 0.60
CA GLU A 498 -42.94 10.88 1.64
C GLU A 498 -42.66 11.46 3.04
N TYR A 499 -41.52 12.13 3.19
CA TYR A 499 -41.16 12.91 4.35
C TYR A 499 -40.96 14.38 3.93
N GLN A 500 -41.81 15.28 4.42
CA GLN A 500 -41.65 16.72 4.24
C GLN A 500 -40.98 17.35 5.46
N VAL A 501 -39.85 18.01 5.21
CA VAL A 501 -39.08 18.74 6.20
C VAL A 501 -39.84 20.01 6.62
N GLY A 502 -39.96 20.26 7.92
CA GLY A 502 -40.62 21.44 8.48
C GLY A 502 -42.09 21.23 8.86
N GLU A 503 -42.90 20.59 8.01
CA GLU A 503 -44.30 20.25 8.34
C GLU A 503 -44.41 18.95 9.15
N ASN A 504 -43.71 17.88 8.74
CA ASN A 504 -43.80 16.56 9.37
C ASN A 504 -42.62 16.21 10.29
N ILE A 505 -41.50 16.93 10.19
CA ILE A 505 -40.27 16.64 10.92
C ILE A 505 -39.92 17.85 11.81
N LYS A 506 -40.16 17.71 13.12
CA LYS A 506 -39.62 18.65 14.12
C LYS A 506 -38.29 18.08 14.62
N PRO A 507 -37.13 18.68 14.30
CA PRO A 507 -35.85 18.15 14.73
C PRO A 507 -35.82 17.99 16.25
N GLN A 508 -35.63 16.77 16.75
CA GLN A 508 -35.65 16.46 18.18
C GLN A 508 -34.38 16.94 18.92
N TYR A 509 -33.47 17.60 18.21
CA TYR A 509 -32.16 17.95 18.74
C TYR A 509 -32.13 19.33 19.41
N GLN A 510 -31.87 19.32 20.72
CA GLN A 510 -31.24 20.43 21.43
C GLN A 510 -29.81 20.00 21.78
N LYS A 511 -28.83 20.85 21.48
CA LYS A 511 -27.39 20.60 21.69
C LYS A 511 -27.09 20.20 23.14
N ARG A 512 -27.00 18.89 23.40
CA ARG A 512 -26.63 18.35 24.72
C ARG A 512 -25.10 18.32 24.84
N CYS A 513 -24.53 19.24 25.61
CA CYS A 513 -23.16 19.11 26.10
C CYS A 513 -23.10 18.01 27.16
N LYS A 514 -22.90 16.74 26.78
CA LYS A 514 -22.50 15.72 27.76
C LYS A 514 -21.04 15.97 28.14
N GLU A 515 -20.79 16.30 29.41
CA GLU A 515 -19.44 16.27 29.96
C GLU A 515 -18.87 14.84 29.87
N SER A 516 -17.71 14.70 29.23
CA SER A 516 -17.09 13.40 29.04
C SER A 516 -16.44 12.92 30.35
N LYS A 517 -16.79 11.73 30.85
CA LYS A 517 -16.08 11.04 31.96
C LYS A 517 -14.68 10.52 31.56
N SER A 518 -14.21 10.83 30.36
CA SER A 518 -12.89 10.42 29.88
C SER A 518 -11.79 11.05 30.73
N LYS A 519 -10.76 10.26 31.07
CA LYS A 519 -9.52 10.79 31.66
C LYS A 519 -8.83 11.89 30.83
N PHE A 520 -9.23 12.06 29.56
CA PHE A 520 -8.72 13.10 28.68
C PHE A 520 -9.47 14.44 28.79
N ALA A 521 -10.59 14.51 29.51
CA ALA A 521 -11.44 15.71 29.56
C ALA A 521 -10.74 16.94 30.16
N GLY A 522 -9.79 16.74 31.09
CA GLY A 522 -9.04 17.82 31.75
C GLY A 522 -7.59 17.99 31.31
N MET A 523 -7.10 17.25 30.29
CA MET A 523 -5.69 17.37 29.87
C MET A 523 -5.46 18.57 28.95
N GLU A 524 -4.35 19.27 29.14
CA GLU A 524 -3.87 20.31 28.22
C GLU A 524 -3.61 19.77 26.80
N ARG A 525 -3.99 20.60 25.83
CA ARG A 525 -4.37 20.23 24.46
C ARG A 525 -3.19 20.22 23.47
N MET A 526 -2.13 19.44 23.72
CA MET A 526 -0.89 19.57 22.91
C MET A 526 -0.64 18.51 21.81
N ASN A 527 -1.36 17.38 21.72
CA ASN A 527 -1.08 16.35 20.69
C ASN A 527 -2.34 15.65 20.13
N TRP A 528 -2.93 16.26 19.09
CA TRP A 528 -4.25 15.96 18.50
C TRP A 528 -4.39 14.61 17.76
N GLY A 529 -3.31 14.05 17.19
CA GLY A 529 -3.44 13.05 16.12
C GLY A 529 -3.18 11.58 16.46
N ALA A 530 -2.45 11.30 17.56
CA ALA A 530 -1.78 10.00 17.71
C ALA A 530 -2.66 8.88 18.32
N SER A 531 -3.63 9.23 19.18
CA SER A 531 -4.47 8.25 19.89
C SER A 531 -5.88 8.19 19.30
N PRO A 532 -6.35 7.02 18.80
CA PRO A 532 -7.74 6.85 18.37
C PRO A 532 -8.77 7.15 19.48
N GLY A 533 -8.40 6.95 20.75
CA GLY A 533 -9.24 7.27 21.90
C GLY A 533 -9.42 8.78 22.09
N ALA A 534 -8.34 9.56 21.94
CA ALA A 534 -8.39 11.02 22.01
C ALA A 534 -9.18 11.61 20.82
N ARG A 535 -8.99 11.06 19.61
CA ARG A 535 -9.77 11.46 18.43
C ARG A 535 -11.27 11.20 18.61
N LYS A 536 -11.70 10.14 19.31
CA LYS A 536 -13.14 9.91 19.57
C LYS A 536 -13.75 11.01 20.45
N THR A 537 -13.01 11.51 21.44
CA THR A 537 -13.47 12.62 22.29
C THR A 537 -13.54 13.95 21.51
N ILE A 538 -12.72 14.10 20.47
CA ILE A 538 -12.60 15.35 19.68
C ILE A 538 -13.52 15.35 18.44
N ILE A 539 -13.55 14.26 17.68
CA ILE A 539 -14.18 14.17 16.35
C ILE A 539 -15.52 13.42 16.43
N GLY A 540 -15.65 12.43 17.32
CA GLY A 540 -16.79 11.50 17.29
C GLY A 540 -16.86 10.68 16.00
N ASP A 541 -17.72 9.67 15.95
CA ASP A 541 -18.05 9.05 14.67
C ASP A 541 -18.77 10.10 13.80
N SER A 542 -18.75 9.96 12.47
CA SER A 542 -19.34 10.95 11.56
C SER A 542 -19.88 10.26 10.32
N PHE A 543 -20.79 10.89 9.61
CA PHE A 543 -21.12 10.49 8.26
C PHE A 543 -20.26 11.25 7.25
N SER A 544 -19.98 10.62 6.12
CA SER A 544 -19.42 11.29 4.94
C SER A 544 -20.32 11.05 3.75
N LYS A 545 -20.74 12.11 3.07
CA LYS A 545 -21.53 12.05 1.85
C LYS A 545 -20.62 11.65 0.68
N MET A 546 -21.06 10.67 -0.09
CA MET A 546 -20.32 10.11 -1.22
C MET A 546 -21.28 9.57 -2.28
N ARG A 547 -20.77 9.26 -3.48
CA ARG A 547 -21.60 8.61 -4.51
C ARG A 547 -22.08 7.25 -4.04
N LEU A 548 -23.33 6.94 -4.36
CA LEU A 548 -23.93 5.65 -4.04
C LEU A 548 -23.23 4.51 -4.78
N TYR A 549 -22.94 4.68 -6.06
CA TYR A 549 -22.30 3.64 -6.87
C TYR A 549 -20.80 3.88 -7.04
N ARG A 550 -20.04 2.78 -7.10
CA ARG A 550 -18.64 2.79 -7.51
C ARG A 550 -18.59 2.88 -9.04
N LEU A 551 -18.58 4.11 -9.53
CA LEU A 551 -18.57 4.41 -10.95
C LEU A 551 -17.15 4.29 -11.53
N ASP A 552 -17.03 3.60 -12.65
CA ASP A 552 -15.80 3.53 -13.44
C ASP A 552 -15.63 4.81 -14.27
N GLN A 553 -14.57 5.58 -14.01
CA GLN A 553 -14.37 6.89 -14.62
C GLN A 553 -14.28 6.82 -16.15
N PRO A 554 -13.49 5.90 -16.76
CA PRO A 554 -13.45 5.75 -18.21
C PRO A 554 -14.82 5.43 -18.82
N THR A 555 -15.62 4.61 -18.15
CA THR A 555 -17.01 4.34 -18.54
C THR A 555 -17.81 5.64 -18.59
N ILE A 556 -17.80 6.45 -17.52
CA ILE A 556 -18.55 7.72 -17.49
C ILE A 556 -18.06 8.68 -18.58
N ALA A 557 -16.74 8.80 -18.75
CA ALA A 557 -16.18 9.60 -19.82
C ALA A 557 -16.64 9.12 -21.21
N ARG A 558 -16.79 7.81 -21.43
CA ARG A 558 -17.32 7.26 -22.69
C ARG A 558 -18.77 7.66 -22.92
N TYR A 559 -19.63 7.57 -21.90
CA TYR A 559 -21.02 8.05 -21.98
C TYR A 559 -21.06 9.54 -22.35
N LEU A 560 -20.32 10.39 -21.63
CA LEU A 560 -20.29 11.83 -21.89
C LEU A 560 -19.78 12.15 -23.31
N ASN A 561 -18.75 11.47 -23.78
CA ASN A 561 -18.25 11.63 -25.14
C ASN A 561 -19.31 11.26 -26.20
N ILE A 562 -20.10 10.22 -25.96
CA ILE A 562 -21.19 9.83 -26.87
C ILE A 562 -22.29 10.90 -26.87
N TYR A 563 -22.75 11.38 -25.72
CA TYR A 563 -23.75 12.46 -25.66
C TYR A 563 -23.25 13.76 -26.31
N MET A 564 -21.99 14.14 -26.09
CA MET A 564 -21.37 15.28 -26.75
C MET A 564 -21.42 15.13 -28.27
N LYS A 565 -21.02 13.97 -28.80
CA LYS A 565 -21.08 13.69 -30.25
C LYS A 565 -22.51 13.61 -30.80
N LYS A 566 -23.47 13.09 -30.04
CA LYS A 566 -24.88 13.05 -30.46
C LYS A 566 -25.47 14.45 -30.65
N ASN A 567 -24.99 15.43 -29.87
CA ASN A 567 -25.44 16.82 -29.92
C ASN A 567 -24.52 17.71 -30.78
N ASP A 568 -23.59 17.14 -31.55
CA ASP A 568 -22.65 17.86 -32.41
C ASP A 568 -21.81 18.93 -31.67
N LEU A 569 -21.52 18.67 -30.38
CA LEU A 569 -20.73 19.55 -29.52
C LEU A 569 -19.26 19.11 -29.48
N ARG A 570 -18.38 20.05 -29.16
CA ARG A 570 -16.98 19.81 -28.80
C ARG A 570 -16.73 20.27 -27.37
N ILE A 571 -15.62 19.81 -26.78
CA ILE A 571 -15.22 20.20 -25.42
C ILE A 571 -15.19 21.73 -25.23
N LYS A 572 -14.76 22.48 -26.26
CA LYS A 572 -14.75 23.95 -26.20
C LYS A 572 -16.15 24.57 -26.13
N ASP A 573 -17.13 23.98 -26.81
CA ASP A 573 -18.51 24.47 -26.84
C ASP A 573 -19.14 24.27 -25.44
N ILE A 574 -18.86 23.12 -24.79
CA ILE A 574 -19.24 22.84 -23.39
C ILE A 574 -18.53 23.79 -22.42
N THR A 575 -17.24 24.04 -22.63
CA THR A 575 -16.45 24.96 -21.78
C THR A 575 -16.98 26.38 -21.83
N GLN A 576 -17.47 26.83 -22.99
CA GLN A 576 -18.07 28.16 -23.17
C GLN A 576 -19.48 28.27 -22.58
N ALA A 577 -20.23 27.17 -22.54
CA ALA A 577 -21.56 27.11 -21.93
C ALA A 577 -21.52 27.09 -20.39
N LEU A 578 -20.36 26.78 -19.79
CA LEU A 578 -20.17 26.70 -18.35
C LEU A 578 -19.48 27.94 -17.78
N PRO A 579 -19.68 28.25 -16.49
CA PRO A 579 -18.97 29.33 -15.80
C PRO A 579 -17.43 29.24 -15.92
N PRO A 580 -16.70 30.38 -15.90
CA PRO A 580 -15.26 30.42 -16.13
C PRO A 580 -14.42 29.51 -15.23
N GLU A 581 -14.86 29.21 -14.01
CA GLU A 581 -14.16 28.31 -13.10
C GLU A 581 -14.08 26.86 -13.59
N TYR A 582 -14.94 26.45 -14.53
CA TYR A 582 -14.92 25.12 -15.12
C TYR A 582 -13.86 24.94 -16.21
N LYS A 583 -13.24 26.03 -16.68
CA LYS A 583 -12.31 26.04 -17.82
C LYS A 583 -11.23 24.96 -17.76
N HIS A 584 -10.74 24.65 -16.56
CA HIS A 584 -9.70 23.63 -16.35
C HIS A 584 -10.24 22.27 -15.91
N THR A 585 -11.54 22.12 -15.66
CA THR A 585 -12.16 20.88 -15.16
C THR A 585 -12.87 20.11 -16.27
N VAL A 586 -13.52 20.79 -17.22
CA VAL A 586 -14.33 20.16 -18.28
C VAL A 586 -13.54 19.09 -19.03
N GLY A 587 -12.30 19.40 -19.43
CA GLY A 587 -11.45 18.45 -20.15
C GLY A 587 -11.24 17.13 -19.41
N HIS A 588 -11.18 17.15 -18.06
CA HIS A 588 -10.98 15.94 -17.25
C HIS A 588 -12.18 14.99 -17.30
N TRP A 589 -13.40 15.48 -17.50
CA TRP A 589 -14.59 14.62 -17.56
C TRP A 589 -14.65 13.76 -18.82
N PHE A 590 -14.02 14.20 -19.91
CA PHE A 590 -14.02 13.50 -21.20
C PHE A 590 -12.77 12.65 -21.44
N ARG A 591 -11.77 12.76 -20.55
CA ARG A 591 -10.55 11.95 -20.59
C ARG A 591 -10.83 10.54 -20.05
N LYS A 592 -10.33 9.52 -20.75
CA LYS A 592 -10.44 8.11 -20.35
C LYS A 592 -9.15 7.56 -19.70
N ASP A 593 -8.14 8.42 -19.58
CA ASP A 593 -6.82 8.10 -19.06
C ASP A 593 -6.70 8.44 -17.56
N PHE A 594 -5.49 8.38 -17.01
CA PHE A 594 -5.19 8.69 -15.60
C PHE A 594 -5.63 10.09 -15.16
N GLY A 595 -5.77 11.03 -16.09
CA GLY A 595 -6.19 12.39 -15.78
C GLY A 595 -7.70 12.56 -15.70
N GLY A 596 -8.48 11.50 -15.97
CA GLY A 596 -9.93 11.57 -15.99
C GLY A 596 -10.56 11.79 -14.61
N SER A 597 -11.66 12.53 -14.56
CA SER A 597 -12.49 12.66 -13.34
C SER A 597 -13.97 12.44 -13.65
N ILE A 598 -14.75 12.17 -12.60
CA ILE A 598 -16.22 12.05 -12.69
C ILE A 598 -16.82 13.39 -12.24
N PRO A 599 -17.68 14.04 -13.05
CA PRO A 599 -18.30 15.33 -12.70
C PRO A 599 -19.08 15.24 -11.39
N LEU A 600 -18.97 16.24 -10.49
CA LEU A 600 -19.73 16.29 -9.23
C LEU A 600 -21.24 16.29 -9.50
N PRO A 601 -22.10 15.88 -8.55
CA PRO A 601 -23.55 15.90 -8.75
C PRO A 601 -24.10 17.25 -9.25
N GLU A 602 -23.61 18.37 -8.71
CA GLU A 602 -23.95 19.72 -9.17
C GLU A 602 -23.53 19.96 -10.63
N ASP A 603 -22.34 19.48 -11.02
CA ASP A 603 -21.82 19.60 -12.38
C ASP A 603 -22.63 18.74 -13.37
N VAL A 604 -23.14 17.59 -12.92
CA VAL A 604 -24.01 16.73 -13.72
C VAL A 604 -25.30 17.44 -14.09
N THR A 605 -25.88 18.25 -13.20
CA THR A 605 -27.08 19.05 -13.49
C THR A 605 -26.82 20.05 -14.63
N LEU A 606 -25.67 20.72 -14.62
CA LEU A 606 -25.29 21.62 -15.72
C LEU A 606 -25.07 20.86 -17.04
N LEU A 607 -24.45 19.68 -16.97
CA LEU A 607 -24.24 18.83 -18.14
C LEU A 607 -25.53 18.22 -18.68
N GLU A 608 -26.53 17.98 -17.83
CA GLU A 608 -27.84 17.44 -18.23
C GLU A 608 -28.51 18.35 -19.26
N GLU A 609 -28.50 19.67 -19.02
CA GLU A 609 -29.05 20.67 -19.94
C GLU A 609 -28.21 20.81 -21.23
N ILE A 610 -26.88 20.91 -21.08
CA ILE A 610 -25.97 21.14 -22.22
C ILE A 610 -25.89 19.94 -23.16
N LEU A 611 -25.77 18.73 -22.60
CA LEU A 611 -25.57 17.48 -23.35
C LEU A 611 -26.86 16.72 -23.59
N LYS A 612 -28.01 17.19 -23.07
CA LYS A 612 -29.29 16.46 -23.12
C LYS A 612 -29.12 15.02 -22.66
N LEU A 613 -28.52 14.87 -21.47
CA LEU A 613 -28.25 13.54 -20.91
C LEU A 613 -29.56 12.78 -20.71
N ASP A 614 -29.51 11.46 -20.86
CA ASP A 614 -30.62 10.61 -20.43
C ASP A 614 -30.90 10.82 -18.94
N LYS A 615 -32.18 10.92 -18.58
CA LYS A 615 -32.62 11.24 -17.22
C LYS A 615 -32.18 10.18 -16.22
N GLU A 616 -32.23 8.90 -16.60
CA GLU A 616 -31.82 7.80 -15.72
C GLU A 616 -30.30 7.84 -15.48
N PHE A 617 -29.52 8.03 -16.54
CA PHE A 617 -28.06 8.21 -16.43
C PHE A 617 -27.68 9.41 -15.55
N ALA A 618 -28.26 10.59 -15.80
CA ALA A 618 -27.99 11.79 -15.02
C ALA A 618 -28.36 11.60 -13.53
N ARG A 619 -29.52 10.97 -13.27
CA ARG A 619 -29.96 10.64 -11.91
C ARG A 619 -28.99 9.70 -11.20
N ILE A 620 -28.54 8.62 -11.86
CA ILE A 620 -27.55 7.67 -11.31
C ILE A 620 -26.24 8.38 -10.92
N LEU A 621 -25.73 9.28 -11.78
CA LEU A 621 -24.51 10.02 -11.49
C LEU A 621 -24.65 10.96 -10.28
N LYS A 622 -25.85 11.51 -10.07
CA LYS A 622 -26.17 12.41 -8.96
C LYS A 622 -26.43 11.70 -7.63
N ARG A 623 -26.81 10.41 -7.65
CA ARG A 623 -27.12 9.65 -6.44
C ARG A 623 -25.97 9.66 -5.42
N SER A 624 -26.30 10.10 -4.22
CA SER A 624 -25.40 10.15 -3.07
C SER A 624 -25.95 9.36 -1.90
N VAL A 625 -25.07 9.00 -0.98
CA VAL A 625 -25.39 8.27 0.24
C VAL A 625 -24.45 8.73 1.36
N LEU A 626 -24.94 8.68 2.59
CA LEU A 626 -24.13 8.87 3.79
C LEU A 626 -23.48 7.56 4.19
N LYS A 627 -22.16 7.60 4.36
CA LYS A 627 -21.38 6.47 4.85
C LYS A 627 -20.82 6.77 6.23
N LEU A 628 -21.09 5.88 7.19
CA LEU A 628 -20.53 6.00 8.53
C LEU A 628 -19.00 5.88 8.49
N GLN A 629 -18.33 6.91 8.98
CA GLN A 629 -16.90 6.99 9.23
C GLN A 629 -16.66 6.90 10.74
N THR A 630 -15.90 5.88 11.14
CA THR A 630 -15.59 5.64 12.54
C THR A 630 -14.16 6.06 12.89
N VAL A 631 -13.97 6.64 14.06
CA VAL A 631 -12.67 7.21 14.44
C VAL A 631 -11.68 6.17 14.98
N LYS A 632 -12.19 5.11 15.60
CA LYS A 632 -11.38 4.06 16.24
C LYS A 632 -10.84 3.05 15.24
N HIS A 633 -11.74 2.46 14.45
CA HIS A 633 -11.43 1.34 13.56
C HIS A 633 -12.27 1.45 12.29
N SER A 634 -11.60 1.58 11.15
CA SER A 634 -12.22 1.41 9.83
C SER A 634 -13.10 0.17 9.83
N LEU A 635 -14.40 0.36 9.56
CA LEU A 635 -15.36 -0.75 9.43
C LEU A 635 -14.96 -1.69 8.30
N LYS A 636 -14.31 -1.16 7.27
CA LYS A 636 -13.71 -1.92 6.15
C LYS A 636 -12.46 -2.71 6.53
N GLY A 637 -11.93 -2.51 7.74
CA GLY A 637 -10.63 -3.05 8.11
C GLY A 637 -9.48 -2.33 7.42
N LYS A 638 -8.34 -3.02 7.32
CA LYS A 638 -7.07 -2.47 6.84
C LYS A 638 -6.71 -3.03 5.47
N ASN A 639 -6.01 -2.24 4.66
CA ASN A 639 -5.41 -2.75 3.43
C ASN A 639 -4.49 -3.94 3.76
N PRO A 640 -4.52 -5.01 2.95
CA PRO A 640 -3.66 -6.17 3.16
C PRO A 640 -2.19 -5.78 3.04
N GLY A 641 -1.35 -6.52 3.75
CA GLY A 641 0.10 -6.41 3.70
C GLY A 641 0.68 -7.29 2.61
N ASP A 642 1.89 -6.98 2.18
CA ASP A 642 2.72 -7.77 1.26
C ASP A 642 3.35 -9.01 1.91
N PHE A 643 2.77 -9.50 3.01
CA PHE A 643 3.10 -10.75 3.68
C PHE A 643 1.80 -11.51 3.96
N LEU A 644 1.70 -12.73 3.42
CA LEU A 644 0.51 -13.59 3.50
C LEU A 644 0.87 -14.99 3.98
N GLU A 645 -0.09 -15.61 4.67
CA GLU A 645 -0.01 -16.98 5.18
C GLU A 645 -1.23 -17.74 4.64
N LEU A 646 -1.14 -18.19 3.39
CA LEU A 646 -2.23 -18.82 2.67
C LEU A 646 -1.72 -20.02 1.86
N GLU A 647 -2.46 -21.13 1.94
CA GLU A 647 -2.31 -22.26 1.03
C GLU A 647 -2.48 -21.84 -0.43
N GLU A 648 -1.75 -22.47 -1.35
CA GLU A 648 -1.63 -22.01 -2.74
C GLU A 648 -2.99 -21.82 -3.43
N ASN A 649 -3.93 -22.78 -3.30
CA ASN A 649 -5.25 -22.65 -3.92
C ASN A 649 -6.04 -21.46 -3.36
N LYS A 650 -5.96 -21.22 -2.05
CA LYS A 650 -6.59 -20.07 -1.40
C LYS A 650 -5.88 -18.77 -1.79
N LEU A 651 -4.56 -18.81 -1.97
CA LEU A 651 -3.77 -17.67 -2.43
C LEU A 651 -4.18 -17.26 -3.85
N LYS A 652 -4.29 -18.22 -4.78
CA LYS A 652 -4.73 -17.96 -6.16
C LYS A 652 -6.09 -17.27 -6.16
N GLU A 653 -7.06 -17.86 -5.46
CA GLU A 653 -8.40 -17.26 -5.35
C GLU A 653 -8.37 -15.86 -4.69
N TYR A 654 -7.56 -15.69 -3.64
CA TYR A 654 -7.40 -14.42 -2.94
C TYR A 654 -6.82 -13.32 -3.85
N LEU A 655 -5.82 -13.63 -4.67
CA LEU A 655 -5.22 -12.67 -5.61
C LEU A 655 -6.13 -12.40 -6.81
N THR A 656 -6.78 -13.40 -7.39
CA THR A 656 -7.72 -13.23 -8.53
C THR A 656 -8.89 -12.30 -8.19
N LYS A 657 -9.37 -12.29 -6.94
CA LYS A 657 -10.40 -11.34 -6.47
C LYS A 657 -10.03 -9.87 -6.69
N THR A 658 -8.73 -9.57 -6.77
CA THR A 658 -8.24 -8.21 -6.91
C THR A 658 -8.31 -7.64 -8.32
N TYR A 659 -8.45 -8.45 -9.37
CA TYR A 659 -8.53 -7.94 -10.75
C TYR A 659 -9.76 -8.43 -11.51
N MET A 660 -10.45 -9.45 -11.01
CA MET A 660 -11.67 -9.95 -11.66
C MET A 660 -12.72 -8.85 -11.88
N PRO A 661 -13.47 -8.87 -12.99
CA PRO A 661 -14.52 -7.90 -13.23
C PRO A 661 -15.64 -8.00 -12.17
N PRO A 662 -16.30 -6.88 -11.81
CA PRO A 662 -17.37 -6.86 -10.80
C PRO A 662 -18.48 -7.89 -11.06
N SER A 663 -18.82 -8.13 -12.32
CA SER A 663 -19.84 -9.11 -12.74
C SER A 663 -19.52 -10.55 -12.32
N TYR A 664 -18.24 -10.93 -12.26
CA TYR A 664 -17.79 -12.22 -11.74
C TYR A 664 -17.65 -12.21 -10.23
N TYR A 665 -17.19 -11.09 -9.66
CA TYR A 665 -17.01 -10.96 -8.21
C TYR A 665 -18.33 -11.09 -7.45
N ILE A 666 -19.40 -10.43 -7.91
CA ILE A 666 -20.71 -10.42 -7.22
C ILE A 666 -21.41 -11.80 -7.28
N LYS A 667 -21.10 -12.63 -8.27
CA LYS A 667 -21.69 -13.98 -8.43
C LYS A 667 -21.03 -15.04 -7.54
N LYS A 668 -19.81 -14.79 -7.04
CA LYS A 668 -19.11 -15.65 -6.08
C LYS A 668 -19.48 -15.26 -4.65
#